data_AF-A0A8I0TVB9-F1
#
_entry.id   AF-A0A8I0TVB9-F1
#
_cell.length_a   1.000
_cell.length_b   1.000
_cell.length_c   1.000
_cell.angle_alpha   90.00
_cell.angle_beta   90.00
_cell.angle_gamma   90.00
#
_symmetry.space_group_name_H-M   'P 1'
#
loop_
_entity.id
_entity.type
_entity.pdbx_description
1 polymer ?
#
loop_
_entity_poly.entity_id
_entity_poly.type
_entity_poly.pdbx_seq_one_letter_code
_entity_poly.pdbx_strand_id
1 'polypeptide(L)'
;MAGLALTEAVAPLAVPGFGFGLRALDGVLGSLPVGVLTVVAAEPYAGGSLLAVHAARHTALTHGLPVLYAASGLSRGDVALRVVAAEGGLDYRRLRTGGLSADEQRAAAVVQARLAAADLHVDDGTGLTAEAIVETAPYVDGLALVVVDRFQQAADPFVPLSGPALPEAARVLAHLARSRNVPVVAVLDTTDAEVLAALDAAYLTLTLTRTDTDAQVAVAERDFGELVSVPLRADLASARFADAPVRPRDVKAAYVFGGAEGEQVTAGLADAARPYLEPGLREQLPEALREVLPGLVDHFDAKRAGDEWTGSYLSSSQAAVYAAFTRDPSLPHAGPVERLEHALEAFCGHAAAHGYRPLGEDRQAPAGPDDTVRACLEAHAGDQEPDDVHTVLSAAFEDTSAPGSLSGTAAQDAAAAAAAESVPPVPPVPPGAGAGPGVALQPAGAPAVAGQAAPAAPGAGAGEGFAAVEAELLDAALPFTSGARHGLSARLNGVLAALREASTTPGRAGELPGLREVLDGLAARRPPVPSTPEGVRLGAALAAFTATRRTAPTTVPAPVASTALQQAPVPGTPQAGPTPAGTPDLAIAEAELLAAAAPFLTGNEHRSALSVHGQHVLAHLRDALAASHVHLLPAARARAAELGARRLRLPQEPAAERLRAALTAYHQAATAAGITPSALPAPAPAGVTGPVRPVTPVPAPPTASLEVTEPAAAEPTADAEAAPGDAEDVRAADPARRVVEGVVMEAPSASFSDDTPPPEGTPGTGGRNYTFFLNKIRDAVEQALGEANGDVDAAIAALKKKAVPDSMALFKLTRVGANYVHTVYPPALDFLSKPGQGEADGVWEGRQKWRNAPLYEAIRKGERHPLDVFGLDINAAYLSAFKTHLPIGALKHDPTGGFDRRKAGIHRVDHFTWPHADLPSPIGNRIEPGPYLLDEATVRLLIRCSELGLSEPPRILQSWTSGASEALLEKFRRVLQQARQTAIDSGDPVTGEYVKAMYSRFTSTIGESGKNRELRRPEWVHTIRSQAFASLWLKAFKAHQAGLILVQVSGVDELHVAGGDWKEVWEEGRKPTQMKVKRLYTLGGN
;
A
#
# COMPACT_ATOMS: atom_id res chain seq x y z
N MET A 1 -1.86 12.53 -9.53
CA MET A 1 -2.94 13.43 -9.10
C MET A 1 -4.18 13.22 -9.98
N ALA A 2 -5.05 12.25 -9.70
CA ALA A 2 -6.23 12.65 -8.95
C ALA A 2 -5.87 13.45 -7.70
N GLY A 3 -6.34 14.69 -7.64
CA GLY A 3 -6.79 15.20 -6.37
C GLY A 3 -8.07 14.45 -6.06
N LEU A 4 -8.03 13.65 -5.00
CA LEU A 4 -9.18 13.67 -4.10
C LEU A 4 -9.31 15.13 -3.69
N ALA A 5 -10.52 15.68 -3.69
CA ALA A 5 -10.71 16.98 -3.07
C ALA A 5 -10.21 16.87 -1.61
N LEU A 6 -9.65 17.92 -1.03
CA LEU A 6 -9.18 17.86 0.37
C LEU A 6 -10.31 17.42 1.32
N THR A 7 -11.57 17.70 0.94
CA THR A 7 -12.79 17.19 1.59
C THR A 7 -12.96 15.66 1.57
N GLU A 8 -12.54 14.97 0.51
CA GLU A 8 -12.54 13.49 0.46
C GLU A 8 -11.31 12.89 1.16
N ALA A 9 -10.20 13.62 1.27
CA ALA A 9 -9.07 13.22 2.11
C ALA A 9 -9.38 13.33 3.62
N VAL A 10 -10.44 14.04 3.98
CA VAL A 10 -11.01 14.15 5.34
C VAL A 10 -12.16 13.15 5.56
N ALA A 11 -12.56 12.37 4.54
CA ALA A 11 -13.51 11.28 4.73
C ALA A 11 -12.92 10.20 5.66
N PRO A 12 -13.72 9.60 6.56
CA PRO A 12 -13.23 8.60 7.50
C PRO A 12 -12.62 7.41 6.75
N LEU A 13 -11.38 7.06 7.12
CA LEU A 13 -10.65 5.94 6.53
C LEU A 13 -11.39 4.63 6.78
N ALA A 14 -11.25 3.67 5.86
CA ALA A 14 -11.88 2.35 5.97
C ALA A 14 -11.30 1.46 7.09
N VAL A 15 -10.21 1.90 7.74
CA VAL A 15 -9.64 1.28 8.93
C VAL A 15 -10.14 2.06 10.15
N PRO A 16 -10.73 1.43 11.18
CA PRO A 16 -11.12 2.11 12.41
C PRO A 16 -9.93 2.83 13.04
N GLY A 17 -10.11 4.07 13.52
CA GLY A 17 -9.07 4.77 14.26
C GLY A 17 -8.91 4.16 15.66
N PHE A 18 -7.73 3.60 15.95
CA PHE A 18 -7.34 3.10 17.27
C PHE A 18 -5.92 3.56 17.60
N GLY A 19 -5.57 3.60 18.89
CA GLY A 19 -4.26 4.04 19.38
C GLY A 19 -3.46 2.94 20.08
N PHE A 20 -2.58 3.33 21.00
CA PHE A 20 -1.81 2.44 21.87
C PHE A 20 -2.65 1.84 23.01
N GLY A 21 -3.84 2.37 23.29
CA GLY A 21 -4.66 2.00 24.45
C GLY A 21 -4.31 2.78 25.72
N LEU A 22 -3.72 3.97 25.57
CA LEU A 22 -3.28 4.87 26.64
C LEU A 22 -3.92 6.23 26.40
N ARG A 23 -4.85 6.69 27.25
CA ARG A 23 -5.64 7.90 26.99
C ARG A 23 -4.77 9.15 26.82
N ALA A 24 -3.69 9.28 27.57
CA ALA A 24 -2.80 10.43 27.51
C ALA A 24 -2.01 10.48 26.18
N LEU A 25 -1.58 9.32 25.68
CA LEU A 25 -0.84 9.22 24.42
C LEU A 25 -1.79 9.28 23.22
N ASP A 26 -2.91 8.56 23.28
CA ASP A 26 -3.93 8.53 22.23
C ASP A 26 -4.68 9.86 22.12
N GLY A 27 -4.80 10.63 23.21
CA GLY A 27 -5.34 11.99 23.19
C GLY A 27 -4.45 13.00 22.46
N VAL A 28 -3.13 12.74 22.39
CA VAL A 28 -2.19 13.52 21.58
C VAL A 28 -2.15 13.04 20.13
N LEU A 29 -2.13 11.73 19.91
CA LEU A 29 -2.03 11.14 18.58
C LEU A 29 -3.35 11.16 17.80
N GLY A 30 -4.49 11.21 18.50
CA GLY A 30 -5.84 10.99 17.98
C GLY A 30 -6.09 9.52 17.60
N SER A 31 -5.22 8.95 16.77
CA SER A 31 -5.14 7.53 16.43
C SER A 31 -3.75 7.19 15.89
N LEU A 32 -3.40 5.90 15.82
CA LEU A 32 -2.20 5.46 15.11
C LEU A 32 -2.31 5.86 13.63
N PRO A 33 -1.41 6.70 13.11
CA PRO A 33 -1.54 7.23 11.75
C PRO A 33 -1.43 6.10 10.73
N VAL A 34 -2.45 6.02 9.87
CA VAL A 34 -2.58 4.97 8.86
C VAL A 34 -1.65 5.28 7.69
N GLY A 35 -0.98 4.25 7.16
CA GLY A 35 -0.13 4.41 5.97
C GLY A 35 1.28 4.95 6.27
N VAL A 36 1.67 5.09 7.53
CA VAL A 36 3.01 5.58 7.92
C VAL A 36 3.73 4.61 8.86
N LEU A 37 5.06 4.79 8.94
CA LEU A 37 5.91 4.15 9.93
C LEU A 37 6.03 5.07 11.16
N THR A 38 5.67 4.52 12.32
CA THR A 38 5.95 5.08 13.64
C THR A 38 7.12 4.35 14.27
N VAL A 39 8.15 5.06 14.73
CA VAL A 39 9.28 4.47 15.47
C VAL A 39 9.12 4.76 16.96
N VAL A 40 9.14 3.72 17.79
CA VAL A 40 9.23 3.84 19.26
C VAL A 40 10.70 3.73 19.64
N ALA A 41 11.35 4.86 19.89
CA ALA A 41 12.74 4.94 20.31
C ALA A 41 12.83 4.79 21.83
N ALA A 42 13.56 3.79 22.32
CA ALA A 42 13.65 3.52 23.75
C ALA A 42 15.00 2.91 24.11
N GLU A 43 15.68 3.49 25.09
CA GLU A 43 16.89 2.88 25.66
C GLU A 43 16.62 1.45 26.18
N PRO A 44 17.65 0.59 26.23
CA PRO A 44 17.54 -0.71 26.85
C PRO A 44 16.93 -0.60 28.25
N TYR A 45 16.07 -1.55 28.60
CA TYR A 45 15.29 -1.58 29.83
C TYR A 45 14.23 -0.48 30.02
N ALA A 46 14.16 0.60 29.22
CA ALA A 46 13.13 1.65 29.39
C ALA A 46 11.70 1.14 29.13
N GLY A 47 11.54 0.20 28.19
CA GLY A 47 10.30 -0.56 28.00
C GLY A 47 9.64 -0.45 26.63
N GLY A 48 10.33 -0.01 25.57
CA GLY A 48 9.74 0.17 24.23
C GLY A 48 8.93 -1.03 23.72
N SER A 49 9.44 -2.26 23.90
CA SER A 49 8.71 -3.50 23.58
C SER A 49 7.40 -3.67 24.36
N LEU A 50 7.29 -3.16 25.59
CA LEU A 50 6.04 -3.21 26.37
C LEU A 50 4.99 -2.22 25.82
N LEU A 51 5.44 -1.08 25.30
CA LEU A 51 4.57 -0.10 24.63
C LEU A 51 4.06 -0.67 23.28
N ALA A 52 4.92 -1.37 22.53
CA ALA A 52 4.54 -2.08 21.31
C ALA A 52 3.59 -3.26 21.56
N VAL A 53 3.84 -4.06 22.61
CA VAL A 53 2.89 -5.06 23.12
C VAL A 53 1.55 -4.41 23.50
N HIS A 54 1.54 -3.19 24.05
CA HIS A 54 0.30 -2.49 24.40
C HIS A 54 -0.57 -2.21 23.17
N ALA A 55 0.01 -1.61 22.12
CA ALA A 55 -0.70 -1.34 20.87
C ALA A 55 -1.24 -2.63 20.22
N ALA A 56 -0.42 -3.68 20.15
CA ALA A 56 -0.83 -4.98 19.61
C ALA A 56 -2.00 -5.61 20.41
N ARG A 57 -1.89 -5.61 21.74
CA ARG A 57 -2.92 -6.10 22.67
C ARG A 57 -4.22 -5.31 22.52
N HIS A 58 -4.16 -3.98 22.53
CA HIS A 58 -5.36 -3.15 22.43
C HIS A 58 -6.08 -3.37 21.09
N THR A 59 -5.33 -3.39 19.99
CA THR A 59 -5.87 -3.64 18.65
C THR A 59 -6.53 -5.03 18.54
N ALA A 60 -5.84 -6.09 18.97
CA ALA A 60 -6.34 -7.46 18.83
C ALA A 60 -7.42 -7.85 19.86
N LEU A 61 -7.30 -7.42 21.13
CA LEU A 61 -8.18 -7.85 22.23
C LEU A 61 -9.30 -6.87 22.59
N THR A 62 -9.15 -5.58 22.28
CA THR A 62 -10.19 -4.57 22.51
C THR A 62 -11.00 -4.27 21.25
N HIS A 63 -10.32 -4.05 20.11
CA HIS A 63 -10.99 -3.74 18.83
C HIS A 63 -11.31 -4.99 18.00
N GLY A 64 -10.71 -6.15 18.32
CA GLY A 64 -10.92 -7.39 17.56
C GLY A 64 -10.34 -7.32 16.14
N LEU A 65 -9.31 -6.51 15.93
CA LEU A 65 -8.72 -6.25 14.60
C LEU A 65 -7.42 -7.05 14.39
N PRO A 66 -7.16 -7.61 13.19
CA PRO A 66 -5.98 -8.43 12.93
C PRO A 66 -4.65 -7.68 13.03
N VAL A 67 -3.68 -8.28 13.72
CA VAL A 67 -2.33 -7.71 13.98
C VAL A 67 -1.25 -8.69 13.55
N LEU A 68 -0.24 -8.19 12.81
CA LEU A 68 1.00 -8.92 12.54
C LEU A 68 2.12 -8.42 13.46
N TYR A 69 2.55 -9.25 14.42
CA TYR A 69 3.64 -8.97 15.34
C TYR A 69 4.91 -9.70 14.90
N ALA A 70 5.82 -8.97 14.27
CA ALA A 70 7.13 -9.43 13.83
C ALA A 70 8.14 -9.27 14.99
N ALA A 71 8.44 -10.39 15.67
CA ALA A 71 9.31 -10.43 16.85
C ALA A 71 10.73 -10.88 16.48
N SER A 72 11.65 -9.95 16.21
CA SER A 72 13.04 -10.28 15.87
C SER A 72 13.88 -10.75 17.08
N GLY A 73 13.47 -10.38 18.30
CA GLY A 73 14.21 -10.68 19.55
C GLY A 73 13.43 -11.44 20.62
N LEU A 74 12.11 -11.61 20.50
CA LEU A 74 11.25 -12.28 21.48
C LEU A 74 10.65 -13.55 20.88
N SER A 75 10.42 -14.58 21.69
CA SER A 75 9.59 -15.70 21.22
C SER A 75 8.11 -15.36 21.26
N ARG A 76 7.29 -16.07 20.47
CA ARG A 76 5.83 -16.03 20.54
C ARG A 76 5.32 -16.28 21.97
N GLY A 77 6.01 -17.15 22.72
CA GLY A 77 5.71 -17.44 24.13
C GLY A 77 5.96 -16.24 25.04
N ASP A 78 7.06 -15.51 24.87
CA ASP A 78 7.37 -14.30 25.65
C ASP A 78 6.35 -13.18 25.38
N VAL A 79 5.96 -12.99 24.10
CA VAL A 79 4.93 -12.02 23.70
C VAL A 79 3.58 -12.40 24.33
N ALA A 80 3.16 -13.65 24.23
CA ALA A 80 1.91 -14.13 24.82
C ALA A 80 1.89 -13.97 26.35
N LEU A 81 2.99 -14.30 27.05
CA LEU A 81 3.10 -14.11 28.51
C LEU A 81 2.99 -12.63 28.93
N ARG A 82 3.57 -11.71 28.15
CA ARG A 82 3.43 -10.25 28.40
C ARG A 82 2.00 -9.77 28.18
N VAL A 83 1.33 -10.22 27.11
CA VAL A 83 -0.08 -9.89 26.88
C VAL A 83 -0.97 -10.42 28.01
N VAL A 84 -0.75 -11.66 28.45
CA VAL A 84 -1.53 -12.26 29.56
C VAL A 84 -1.29 -11.54 30.89
N ALA A 85 -0.04 -11.18 31.20
CA ALA A 85 0.28 -10.40 32.40
C ALA A 85 -0.38 -9.02 32.38
N ALA A 86 -0.27 -8.30 31.26
CA ALA A 86 -0.76 -6.93 31.12
C ALA A 86 -2.29 -6.82 31.16
N GLU A 87 -2.98 -7.72 30.44
CA GLU A 87 -4.45 -7.77 30.37
C GLU A 87 -5.06 -8.32 31.66
N GLY A 88 -4.42 -9.32 32.30
CA GLY A 88 -4.90 -9.90 33.54
C GLY A 88 -4.49 -9.15 34.82
N GLY A 89 -3.63 -8.14 34.72
CA GLY A 89 -3.02 -7.47 35.88
C GLY A 89 -2.20 -8.40 36.77
N LEU A 90 -1.55 -9.40 36.16
CA LEU A 90 -0.84 -10.48 36.86
C LEU A 90 0.65 -10.18 36.93
N ASP A 91 1.29 -10.53 38.06
CA ASP A 91 2.74 -10.48 38.17
C ASP A 91 3.41 -11.38 37.12
N TYR A 92 4.11 -10.76 36.17
CA TYR A 92 4.78 -11.42 35.05
C TYR A 92 5.85 -12.41 35.50
N ARG A 93 6.56 -12.15 36.61
CA ARG A 93 7.57 -13.08 37.14
C ARG A 93 6.91 -14.35 37.65
N ARG A 94 5.82 -14.21 38.41
CA ARG A 94 5.04 -15.33 38.98
C ARG A 94 4.29 -16.10 37.90
N LEU A 95 3.71 -15.42 36.90
CA LEU A 95 3.14 -16.05 35.71
C LEU A 95 4.19 -16.91 34.99
N ARG A 96 5.39 -16.36 34.73
CA ARG A 96 6.48 -17.07 34.05
C ARG A 96 7.05 -18.26 34.84
N THR A 97 7.02 -18.23 36.18
CA THR A 97 7.48 -19.35 37.02
C THR A 97 6.37 -20.32 37.44
N GLY A 98 5.12 -20.10 37.02
CA GLY A 98 3.96 -20.89 37.48
C GLY A 98 3.56 -20.64 38.94
N GLY A 99 4.10 -19.61 39.60
CA GLY A 99 3.86 -19.25 41.00
C GLY A 99 2.58 -18.43 41.24
N LEU A 100 1.57 -18.59 40.38
CA LEU A 100 0.27 -17.93 40.53
C LEU A 100 -0.61 -18.68 41.53
N SER A 101 -1.43 -17.96 42.29
CA SER A 101 -2.49 -18.53 43.12
C SER A 101 -3.59 -19.17 42.25
N ALA A 102 -4.44 -20.01 42.84
CA ALA A 102 -5.54 -20.63 42.11
C ALA A 102 -6.48 -19.61 41.42
N ASP A 103 -6.60 -18.41 41.98
CA ASP A 103 -7.49 -17.35 41.46
C ASP A 103 -6.83 -16.62 40.29
N GLU A 104 -5.55 -16.27 40.42
CA GLU A 104 -4.72 -15.73 39.33
C GLU A 104 -4.56 -16.72 38.17
N GLN A 105 -4.49 -18.04 38.45
CA GLN A 105 -4.50 -19.08 37.42
C GLN A 105 -5.83 -19.10 36.63
N ARG A 106 -6.97 -18.90 37.30
CA ARG A 106 -8.27 -18.80 36.61
C ARG A 106 -8.36 -17.52 35.79
N ALA A 107 -7.88 -16.38 36.30
CA ALA A 107 -7.80 -15.14 35.54
C ALA A 107 -6.89 -15.28 34.31
N ALA A 108 -5.70 -15.87 34.47
CA ALA A 108 -4.78 -16.17 33.37
C ALA A 108 -5.44 -17.05 32.30
N ALA A 109 -6.18 -18.09 32.70
CA ALA A 109 -6.86 -19.00 31.77
C ALA A 109 -7.97 -18.28 30.95
N VAL A 110 -8.72 -17.35 31.56
CA VAL A 110 -9.72 -16.53 30.85
C VAL A 110 -9.05 -15.62 29.81
N VAL A 111 -7.95 -14.96 30.18
CA VAL A 111 -7.19 -14.10 29.26
C VAL A 111 -6.53 -14.92 28.15
N GLN A 112 -5.98 -16.09 28.46
CA GLN A 112 -5.44 -17.02 27.45
C GLN A 112 -6.52 -17.51 26.48
N ALA A 113 -7.75 -17.76 26.94
CA ALA A 113 -8.86 -18.13 26.07
C ALA A 113 -9.27 -16.99 25.13
N ARG A 114 -9.32 -15.73 25.62
CA ARG A 114 -9.52 -14.54 24.76
C ARG A 114 -8.39 -14.39 23.74
N LEU A 115 -7.13 -14.52 24.17
CA LEU A 115 -5.96 -14.42 23.31
C LEU A 115 -5.91 -15.51 22.23
N ALA A 116 -6.33 -16.73 22.55
CA ALA A 116 -6.41 -17.84 21.61
C ALA A 116 -7.56 -17.72 20.59
N ALA A 117 -8.44 -16.72 20.73
CA ALA A 117 -9.54 -16.40 19.83
C ALA A 117 -9.36 -15.06 19.10
N ALA A 118 -8.24 -14.36 19.31
CA ALA A 118 -7.95 -13.07 18.69
C ALA A 118 -6.94 -13.21 17.54
N ASP A 119 -7.09 -12.37 16.51
CA ASP A 119 -6.29 -12.39 15.29
C ASP A 119 -4.90 -11.73 15.49
N LEU A 120 -4.13 -12.20 16.48
CA LEU A 120 -2.75 -11.77 16.75
C LEU A 120 -1.75 -12.78 16.17
N HIS A 121 -1.28 -12.50 14.95
CA HIS A 121 -0.32 -13.34 14.22
C HIS A 121 1.10 -12.96 14.65
N VAL A 122 1.83 -13.87 15.29
CA VAL A 122 3.21 -13.62 15.74
C VAL A 122 4.22 -14.42 14.93
N ASP A 123 5.17 -13.73 14.29
CA ASP A 123 6.31 -14.32 13.59
C ASP A 123 7.61 -14.03 14.35
N ASP A 124 8.19 -15.07 14.95
CA ASP A 124 9.45 -15.07 15.71
C ASP A 124 10.58 -15.83 14.97
N GLY A 125 10.52 -15.84 13.63
CA GLY A 125 11.49 -16.51 12.77
C GLY A 125 12.92 -15.93 12.85
N THR A 126 13.92 -16.81 12.80
CA THR A 126 15.36 -16.47 12.89
C THR A 126 15.95 -15.74 11.67
N GLY A 127 15.13 -15.46 10.65
CA GLY A 127 15.52 -14.72 9.44
C GLY A 127 14.46 -13.69 9.05
N LEU A 128 13.93 -12.99 10.05
CA LEU A 128 12.87 -11.98 9.95
C LEU A 128 13.47 -10.66 9.43
N THR A 129 13.55 -10.53 8.10
CA THR A 129 13.93 -9.28 7.42
C THR A 129 12.70 -8.39 7.18
N ALA A 130 12.91 -7.13 6.76
CA ALA A 130 11.79 -6.25 6.41
C ALA A 130 11.01 -6.78 5.20
N GLU A 131 11.71 -7.41 4.25
CA GLU A 131 11.14 -8.10 3.09
C GLU A 131 10.32 -9.31 3.52
N ALA A 132 10.79 -10.12 4.48
CA ALA A 132 10.02 -11.24 5.00
C ALA A 132 8.70 -10.78 5.68
N ILE A 133 8.71 -9.63 6.36
CA ILE A 133 7.50 -9.01 6.93
C ILE A 133 6.55 -8.53 5.80
N VAL A 134 7.10 -7.94 4.73
CA VAL A 134 6.34 -7.55 3.52
C VAL A 134 5.77 -8.75 2.78
N GLU A 135 6.48 -9.88 2.72
CA GLU A 135 5.99 -11.15 2.16
C GLU A 135 4.88 -11.76 3.04
N THR A 136 4.95 -11.65 4.37
CA THR A 136 3.97 -12.24 5.29
C THR A 136 2.68 -11.42 5.43
N ALA A 137 2.75 -10.08 5.45
CA ALA A 137 1.59 -9.20 5.55
C ALA A 137 0.42 -9.44 4.53
N PRO A 138 0.66 -9.90 3.29
CA PRO A 138 -0.36 -10.40 2.38
C PRO A 138 -1.33 -11.45 2.91
N TYR A 139 -0.92 -12.28 3.87
CA TYR A 139 -1.68 -13.46 4.27
C TYR A 139 -2.52 -13.25 5.53
N VAL A 140 -2.33 -12.12 6.23
CA VAL A 140 -3.22 -11.69 7.31
C VAL A 140 -4.42 -10.97 6.69
N ASP A 141 -5.52 -11.71 6.49
CA ASP A 141 -6.79 -11.17 6.01
C ASP A 141 -7.27 -10.03 6.94
N GLY A 142 -7.55 -8.85 6.39
CA GLY A 142 -8.04 -7.71 7.18
C GLY A 142 -7.00 -7.04 8.11
N LEU A 143 -5.70 -7.29 7.90
CA LEU A 143 -4.58 -6.68 8.64
C LEU A 143 -4.81 -5.19 8.96
N ALA A 144 -4.83 -4.86 10.25
CA ALA A 144 -5.06 -3.51 10.76
C ALA A 144 -3.79 -2.87 11.35
N LEU A 145 -2.85 -3.65 11.89
CA LEU A 145 -1.60 -3.15 12.49
C LEU A 145 -0.44 -4.09 12.23
N VAL A 146 0.73 -3.55 11.90
CA VAL A 146 2.00 -4.29 11.93
C VAL A 146 2.88 -3.75 13.05
N VAL A 147 3.41 -4.63 13.89
CA VAL A 147 4.37 -4.31 14.94
C VAL A 147 5.70 -5.02 14.65
N VAL A 148 6.82 -4.31 14.79
CA VAL A 148 8.17 -4.84 14.59
C VAL A 148 9.00 -4.61 15.86
N ASP A 149 9.27 -5.67 16.60
CA ASP A 149 9.94 -5.66 17.91
C ASP A 149 11.14 -6.63 17.86
N ARG A 150 12.35 -6.18 17.51
CA ARG A 150 12.82 -4.79 17.42
C ARG A 150 13.85 -4.54 16.31
N PHE A 151 14.09 -3.28 16.05
CA PHE A 151 15.31 -2.76 15.43
C PHE A 151 16.42 -2.66 16.49
N GLN A 152 17.62 -3.10 16.14
CA GLN A 152 18.77 -3.14 17.05
C GLN A 152 19.95 -2.28 16.52
N GLN A 153 20.33 -1.21 17.22
CA GLN A 153 21.40 -0.28 16.81
C GLN A 153 22.73 -1.01 16.56
N ALA A 154 23.09 -1.95 17.44
CA ALA A 154 24.30 -2.76 17.30
C ALA A 154 24.08 -3.83 16.22
N ALA A 155 24.96 -3.89 15.22
CA ALA A 155 24.93 -4.93 14.20
C ALA A 155 25.11 -6.33 14.82
N ASP A 156 24.17 -7.23 14.54
CA ASP A 156 24.17 -8.62 15.01
C ASP A 156 24.00 -9.57 13.81
N PRO A 157 24.96 -10.48 13.54
CA PRO A 157 24.87 -11.43 12.43
C PRO A 157 23.64 -12.36 12.44
N PHE A 158 22.96 -12.49 13.58
CA PHE A 158 21.79 -13.36 13.76
C PHE A 158 20.46 -12.59 13.83
N VAL A 159 20.49 -11.25 13.83
CA VAL A 159 19.30 -10.39 13.84
C VAL A 159 19.32 -9.51 12.58
N PRO A 160 18.55 -9.84 11.51
CA PRO A 160 18.62 -9.09 10.25
C PRO A 160 18.21 -7.63 10.37
N LEU A 161 17.32 -7.31 11.32
CA LEU A 161 16.90 -5.94 11.64
C LEU A 161 17.86 -5.30 12.63
N SER A 162 19.14 -5.19 12.24
CA SER A 162 20.19 -4.61 13.07
C SER A 162 21.22 -3.77 12.31
N GLY A 163 21.89 -2.86 13.02
CA GLY A 163 23.03 -2.11 12.53
C GLY A 163 22.76 -1.28 11.26
N PRO A 164 23.68 -1.30 10.28
CA PRO A 164 23.57 -0.44 9.09
C PRO A 164 22.42 -0.81 8.14
N ALA A 165 21.72 -1.93 8.38
CA ALA A 165 20.54 -2.31 7.59
C ALA A 165 19.27 -1.54 8.01
N LEU A 166 19.24 -0.94 9.22
CA LEU A 166 18.04 -0.32 9.78
C LEU A 166 17.41 0.79 8.90
N PRO A 167 18.16 1.72 8.28
CA PRO A 167 17.58 2.74 7.40
C PRO A 167 16.83 2.16 6.21
N GLU A 168 17.34 1.07 5.62
CA GLU A 168 16.69 0.44 4.47
C GLU A 168 15.49 -0.41 4.91
N ALA A 169 15.62 -1.13 6.02
CA ALA A 169 14.50 -1.83 6.66
C ALA A 169 13.34 -0.86 6.99
N ALA A 170 13.64 0.33 7.51
CA ALA A 170 12.65 1.37 7.76
C ALA A 170 11.95 1.85 6.47
N ARG A 171 12.69 2.02 5.36
CA ARG A 171 12.09 2.37 4.05
C ARG A 171 11.17 1.28 3.50
N VAL A 172 11.56 0.01 3.65
CA VAL A 172 10.75 -1.16 3.28
C VAL A 172 9.47 -1.22 4.12
N LEU A 173 9.56 -1.04 5.44
CA LEU A 173 8.39 -0.99 6.33
C LEU A 173 7.49 0.24 6.10
N ALA A 174 8.06 1.41 5.80
CA ALA A 174 7.26 2.58 5.43
C ALA A 174 6.57 2.40 4.06
N HIS A 175 7.15 1.62 3.15
CA HIS A 175 6.48 1.17 1.94
C HIS A 175 5.36 0.17 2.25
N LEU A 176 5.56 -0.76 3.19
CA LEU A 176 4.51 -1.67 3.67
C LEU A 176 3.31 -0.88 4.21
N ALA A 177 3.55 0.08 5.09
CA ALA A 177 2.54 0.96 5.67
C ALA A 177 1.67 1.59 4.57
N ARG A 178 2.30 2.32 3.63
CA ARG A 178 1.62 3.00 2.51
C ARG A 178 0.92 2.05 1.55
N SER A 179 1.53 0.91 1.22
CA SER A 179 0.98 -0.03 0.23
C SER A 179 -0.20 -0.85 0.77
N ARG A 180 -0.26 -1.05 2.09
CA ARG A 180 -1.38 -1.71 2.78
C ARG A 180 -2.39 -0.77 3.40
N ASN A 181 -2.06 0.51 3.51
CA ASN A 181 -2.86 1.49 4.24
C ASN A 181 -3.13 1.02 5.67
N VAL A 182 -2.05 0.68 6.38
CA VAL A 182 -2.05 0.26 7.80
C VAL A 182 -0.98 1.05 8.56
N PRO A 183 -1.17 1.33 9.87
CA PRO A 183 -0.07 1.74 10.74
C PRO A 183 0.99 0.64 10.86
N VAL A 184 2.27 1.04 10.87
CA VAL A 184 3.40 0.18 11.19
C VAL A 184 4.16 0.78 12.37
N VAL A 185 4.32 0.03 13.45
CA VAL A 185 5.05 0.46 14.66
C VAL A 185 6.33 -0.36 14.80
N ALA A 186 7.50 0.29 14.73
CA ALA A 186 8.79 -0.36 14.93
C ALA A 186 9.47 0.11 16.22
N VAL A 187 9.92 -0.81 17.07
CA VAL A 187 10.68 -0.49 18.28
C VAL A 187 12.16 -0.36 17.92
N LEU A 188 12.76 0.80 18.18
CA LEU A 188 14.20 1.01 18.13
C LEU A 188 14.76 1.02 19.57
N ASP A 189 15.90 0.36 19.76
CA ASP A 189 16.51 0.12 21.08
C ASP A 189 17.53 1.18 21.54
N THR A 190 17.47 2.36 20.92
CA THR A 190 18.34 3.50 21.20
C THR A 190 17.56 4.79 21.04
N THR A 191 17.97 5.82 21.77
CA THR A 191 17.50 7.20 21.62
C THR A 191 18.53 8.10 20.90
N ASP A 192 19.59 7.50 20.35
CA ASP A 192 20.64 8.18 19.60
C ASP A 192 20.08 8.98 18.41
N ALA A 193 20.38 10.29 18.40
CA ALA A 193 19.85 11.23 17.43
C ALA A 193 20.39 11.00 16.00
N GLU A 194 21.62 10.50 15.83
CA GLU A 194 22.17 10.18 14.50
C GLU A 194 21.48 8.94 13.92
N VAL A 195 21.23 7.93 14.75
CA VAL A 195 20.50 6.72 14.35
C VAL A 195 19.05 7.06 14.00
N LEU A 196 18.38 7.88 14.81
CA LEU A 196 17.01 8.34 14.53
C LEU A 196 16.94 9.18 13.24
N ALA A 197 17.89 10.10 13.03
CA ALA A 197 17.97 10.87 11.79
C ALA A 197 18.24 9.99 10.55
N ALA A 198 18.94 8.86 10.71
CA ALA A 198 19.15 7.90 9.63
C ALA A 198 17.87 7.12 9.25
N LEU A 199 16.86 7.05 10.13
CA LEU A 199 15.55 6.44 9.85
C LEU A 199 14.58 7.44 9.17
N ASP A 200 15.03 8.09 8.09
CA ASP A 200 14.31 9.12 7.31
C ASP A 200 12.88 8.75 6.83
N ALA A 201 12.57 7.46 6.83
CA ALA A 201 11.30 6.88 6.46
C ALA A 201 10.24 6.89 7.58
N ALA A 202 10.66 7.10 8.84
CA ALA A 202 9.75 7.31 9.96
C ALA A 202 9.07 8.68 9.83
N TYR A 203 7.74 8.70 9.98
CA TYR A 203 6.98 9.94 9.98
C TYR A 203 6.75 10.46 11.40
N LEU A 204 6.52 9.54 12.32
CA LEU A 204 6.29 9.80 13.74
C LEU A 204 7.35 9.05 14.56
N THR A 205 7.99 9.74 15.49
CA THR A 205 8.96 9.18 16.43
C THR A 205 8.46 9.39 17.85
N LEU A 206 8.42 8.31 18.62
CA LEU A 206 7.98 8.27 20.01
C LEU A 206 9.17 7.92 20.90
N THR A 207 9.80 8.92 21.51
CA THR A 207 10.98 8.73 22.37
C THR A 207 10.53 8.45 23.79
N LEU A 208 10.63 7.20 24.22
CA LEU A 208 10.29 6.73 25.56
C LEU A 208 11.49 6.87 26.50
N THR A 209 11.33 7.71 27.52
CA THR A 209 12.23 7.80 28.68
C THR A 209 11.52 7.26 29.92
N ARG A 210 12.26 6.65 30.85
CA ARG A 210 11.69 6.14 32.11
C ARG A 210 12.64 6.33 33.29
N THR A 211 12.10 6.87 34.36
CA THR A 211 12.73 6.99 35.68
C THR A 211 11.91 6.17 36.68
N ASP A 212 12.39 4.95 36.97
CA ASP A 212 11.71 3.96 37.81
C ASP A 212 10.26 3.66 37.36
N THR A 213 9.24 4.14 38.09
CA THR A 213 7.82 3.96 37.75
C THR A 213 7.21 5.12 36.94
N ASP A 214 7.91 6.25 36.83
CA ASP A 214 7.50 7.37 35.97
C ASP A 214 8.10 7.20 34.56
N ALA A 215 7.29 7.42 33.54
CA ALA A 215 7.70 7.40 32.14
C ALA A 215 7.25 8.66 31.41
N GLN A 216 7.95 9.03 30.35
CA GLN A 216 7.53 10.07 29.42
C GLN A 216 7.74 9.59 27.99
N VAL A 217 6.77 9.89 27.12
CA VAL A 217 6.87 9.67 25.67
C VAL A 217 6.86 11.03 24.99
N ALA A 218 8.03 11.47 24.51
CA ALA A 218 8.14 12.62 23.63
C ALA A 218 7.66 12.22 22.23
N VAL A 219 6.63 12.91 21.74
CA VAL A 219 6.02 12.71 20.42
C VAL A 219 6.62 13.71 19.45
N ALA A 220 7.34 13.23 18.44
CA ALA A 220 7.94 14.05 17.41
C ALA A 220 7.44 13.66 16.01
N GLU A 221 7.08 14.64 15.20
CA GLU A 221 6.76 14.46 13.77
C GLU A 221 7.95 14.92 12.93
N ARG A 222 8.31 14.14 11.90
CA ARG A 222 9.56 14.32 11.12
C ARG A 222 9.79 15.75 10.64
N ASP A 223 8.73 16.43 10.21
CA ASP A 223 8.82 17.77 9.58
C ASP A 223 8.56 18.92 10.57
N PHE A 224 8.16 18.63 11.82
CA PHE A 224 7.85 19.62 12.87
C PHE A 224 8.71 19.50 14.14
N GLY A 225 9.45 18.40 14.32
CA GLY A 225 10.21 18.12 15.54
C GLY A 225 9.33 17.61 16.68
N GLU A 226 9.80 17.76 17.92
CA GLU A 226 9.03 17.39 19.12
C GLU A 226 7.81 18.29 19.28
N LEU A 227 6.62 17.68 19.29
CA LEU A 227 5.33 18.35 19.42
C LEU A 227 4.92 18.47 20.89
N VAL A 228 5.05 17.39 21.67
CA VAL A 228 4.64 17.31 23.08
C VAL A 228 5.24 16.08 23.76
N SER A 229 5.51 16.18 25.07
CA SER A 229 5.86 15.03 25.92
C SER A 229 4.67 14.60 26.78
N VAL A 230 4.34 13.31 26.74
CA VAL A 230 3.20 12.70 27.43
C VAL A 230 3.69 11.91 28.65
N PRO A 231 3.24 12.24 29.88
CA PRO A 231 3.56 11.45 31.06
C PRO A 231 2.75 10.15 31.12
N LEU A 232 3.44 9.05 31.41
CA LEU A 232 2.88 7.71 31.62
C LEU A 232 3.41 7.11 32.91
N ARG A 233 2.75 6.05 33.41
CA ARG A 233 3.24 5.24 34.52
C ARG A 233 3.65 3.85 34.04
N ALA A 234 4.83 3.39 34.45
CA ALA A 234 5.31 2.04 34.17
C ALA A 234 4.89 1.07 35.28
N ASP A 235 4.15 0.02 34.90
CA ASP A 235 3.86 -1.13 35.75
C ASP A 235 4.58 -2.34 35.18
N LEU A 236 5.87 -2.43 35.52
CA LEU A 236 6.75 -3.50 35.05
C LEU A 236 6.42 -4.86 35.69
N ALA A 237 5.74 -4.86 36.84
CA ALA A 237 5.28 -6.09 37.49
C ALA A 237 4.21 -6.77 36.62
N SER A 238 3.26 -6.00 36.10
CA SER A 238 2.25 -6.48 35.14
C SER A 238 2.70 -6.35 33.66
N ALA A 239 3.97 -6.04 33.39
CA ALA A 239 4.53 -5.86 32.04
C ALA A 239 3.77 -4.86 31.13
N ARG A 240 3.33 -3.71 31.68
CA ARG A 240 2.52 -2.71 30.95
C ARG A 240 2.90 -1.26 31.28
N PHE A 241 2.35 -0.34 30.48
CA PHE A 241 2.21 1.07 30.85
C PHE A 241 0.74 1.38 31.16
N ALA A 242 0.52 2.41 31.98
CA ALA A 242 -0.78 3.00 32.27
C ALA A 242 -0.68 4.53 32.12
N ASP A 243 -1.82 5.20 32.04
CA ASP A 243 -1.88 6.66 32.07
C ASP A 243 -1.33 7.20 33.41
N ALA A 244 -0.59 8.31 33.38
CA ALA A 244 -0.12 8.95 34.60
C ALA A 244 -1.31 9.50 35.43
N PRO A 245 -1.24 9.46 36.77
CA PRO A 245 -2.28 10.08 37.61
C PRO A 245 -2.34 11.59 37.34
N VAL A 246 -3.54 12.09 37.05
CA VAL A 246 -3.76 13.49 36.67
C VAL A 246 -3.35 14.41 37.81
N ARG A 247 -2.45 15.37 37.54
CA ARG A 247 -2.02 16.35 38.54
C ARG A 247 -3.19 17.29 38.87
N PRO A 248 -3.47 17.60 40.15
CA PRO A 248 -4.64 18.42 40.54
C PRO A 248 -4.72 19.82 39.90
N ARG A 249 -3.62 20.36 39.38
CA ARG A 249 -3.59 21.68 38.69
C ARG A 249 -4.11 21.64 37.26
N ASP A 250 -3.97 20.53 36.55
CA ASP A 250 -4.25 20.45 35.10
C ASP A 250 -5.70 20.03 34.78
N VAL A 251 -6.48 19.69 35.82
CA VAL A 251 -7.89 19.25 35.70
C VAL A 251 -8.80 20.35 35.14
N LYS A 252 -8.46 21.64 35.32
CA LYS A 252 -9.38 22.78 35.12
C LYS A 252 -9.78 23.12 33.67
N ALA A 253 -9.27 22.44 32.64
CA ALA A 253 -9.48 22.87 31.24
C ALA A 253 -10.21 21.87 30.32
N ALA A 254 -10.28 20.57 30.65
CA ALA A 254 -10.64 19.53 29.67
C ALA A 254 -12.01 18.84 29.86
N TYR A 255 -12.69 19.04 31.00
CA TYR A 255 -13.93 18.31 31.34
C TYR A 255 -14.99 19.23 31.95
N VAL A 256 -15.39 20.28 31.21
CA VAL A 256 -16.42 21.23 31.68
C VAL A 256 -17.82 20.74 31.28
N PHE A 257 -18.62 20.30 32.25
CA PHE A 257 -20.04 19.99 32.09
C PHE A 257 -20.92 21.24 32.15
N GLY A 258 -20.76 22.08 33.18
CA GLY A 258 -21.66 23.20 33.46
C GLY A 258 -21.44 24.46 32.62
N GLY A 259 -21.45 24.33 31.30
CA GLY A 259 -21.81 25.45 30.41
C GLY A 259 -23.32 25.66 30.37
N ALA A 260 -23.78 26.64 29.58
CA ALA A 260 -25.20 26.94 29.43
C ALA A 260 -26.03 25.75 28.90
N GLU A 261 -25.44 24.88 28.06
CA GLU A 261 -26.07 23.64 27.60
C GLU A 261 -26.23 22.62 28.73
N GLY A 262 -25.19 22.45 29.57
CA GLY A 262 -25.22 21.56 30.75
C GLY A 262 -26.25 22.00 31.81
N GLU A 263 -26.39 23.32 31.99
CA GLU A 263 -27.49 23.91 32.77
C GLU A 263 -28.86 23.59 32.13
N GLN A 264 -29.00 23.82 30.82
CA GLN A 264 -30.26 23.60 30.09
C GLN A 264 -30.73 22.14 30.13
N VAL A 265 -29.84 21.16 29.92
CA VAL A 265 -30.21 19.73 30.00
C VAL A 265 -30.52 19.30 31.43
N THR A 266 -29.84 19.86 32.43
CA THR A 266 -30.17 19.59 33.84
C THR A 266 -31.51 20.19 34.23
N ALA A 267 -31.82 21.42 33.77
CA ALA A 267 -33.10 22.07 34.00
C ALA A 267 -34.26 21.28 33.37
N GLY A 268 -34.09 20.85 32.11
CA GLY A 268 -35.08 20.03 31.41
C GLY A 268 -35.34 18.69 32.11
N LEU A 269 -34.30 18.04 32.63
CA LEU A 269 -34.41 16.82 33.43
C LEU A 269 -35.09 17.07 34.78
N ALA A 270 -34.73 18.13 35.50
CA ALA A 270 -35.35 18.47 36.77
C ALA A 270 -36.85 18.73 36.61
N ASP A 271 -37.25 19.54 35.62
CA ASP A 271 -38.66 19.86 35.37
C ASP A 271 -39.46 18.63 34.86
N ALA A 272 -38.85 17.74 34.07
CA ALA A 272 -39.46 16.47 33.69
C ALA A 272 -39.62 15.48 34.87
N ALA A 273 -38.74 15.56 35.87
CA ALA A 273 -38.75 14.71 37.06
C ALA A 273 -39.76 15.16 38.14
N ARG A 274 -40.09 16.45 38.25
CA ARG A 274 -41.01 16.98 39.29
C ARG A 274 -42.32 16.20 39.47
N PRO A 275 -43.07 15.80 38.43
CA PRO A 275 -44.32 15.04 38.59
C PRO A 275 -44.13 13.67 39.26
N TYR A 276 -42.91 13.12 39.22
CA TYR A 276 -42.54 11.81 39.76
C TYR A 276 -41.99 11.86 41.18
N LEU A 277 -41.95 13.04 41.81
CA LEU A 277 -41.64 13.17 43.24
C LEU A 277 -42.86 12.83 44.11
N GLU A 278 -44.07 13.00 43.57
CA GLU A 278 -45.35 12.72 44.23
C GLU A 278 -45.62 11.21 44.37
N PRO A 279 -46.18 10.74 45.51
CA PRO A 279 -46.27 9.31 45.84
C PRO A 279 -46.98 8.40 44.82
N GLY A 280 -47.87 8.93 43.97
CA GLY A 280 -48.63 8.12 43.01
C GLY A 280 -47.93 7.87 41.66
N LEU A 281 -47.12 8.82 41.18
CA LEU A 281 -46.35 8.66 39.93
C LEU A 281 -44.95 8.09 40.20
N ARG A 282 -44.39 8.34 41.39
CA ARG A 282 -43.06 7.87 41.79
C ARG A 282 -42.91 6.35 41.67
N GLU A 283 -43.93 5.58 42.04
CA GLU A 283 -43.91 4.10 41.97
C GLU A 283 -43.81 3.53 40.55
N GLN A 284 -43.99 4.35 39.51
CA GLN A 284 -43.84 3.94 38.11
C GLN A 284 -42.38 3.95 37.63
N LEU A 285 -41.44 4.44 38.45
CA LEU A 285 -40.02 4.51 38.10
C LEU A 285 -39.21 3.33 38.68
N PRO A 286 -38.15 2.89 37.97
CA PRO A 286 -37.13 1.99 38.51
C PRO A 286 -36.59 2.47 39.86
N GLU A 287 -36.30 1.53 40.75
CA GLU A 287 -35.86 1.82 42.12
C GLU A 287 -34.66 2.77 42.19
N ALA A 288 -33.64 2.52 41.36
CA ALA A 288 -32.46 3.36 41.27
C ALA A 288 -32.80 4.83 40.93
N LEU A 289 -33.81 5.08 40.08
CA LEU A 289 -34.24 6.43 39.72
C LEU A 289 -35.12 7.07 40.81
N ARG A 290 -35.95 6.29 41.52
CA ARG A 290 -36.77 6.75 42.66
C ARG A 290 -35.93 7.31 43.81
N GLU A 291 -34.69 6.85 43.96
CA GLU A 291 -33.76 7.30 45.01
C GLU A 291 -32.99 8.58 44.61
N VAL A 292 -32.52 8.68 43.37
CA VAL A 292 -31.56 9.72 42.95
C VAL A 292 -32.20 10.99 42.36
N LEU A 293 -33.37 10.89 41.72
CA LEU A 293 -34.04 12.04 41.10
C LEU A 293 -34.47 13.16 42.09
N PRO A 294 -34.97 12.88 43.31
CA PRO A 294 -35.28 13.94 44.27
C PRO A 294 -34.06 14.79 44.60
N GLY A 295 -32.92 14.15 44.89
CA GLY A 295 -31.66 14.85 45.19
C GLY A 295 -31.08 15.65 44.02
N LEU A 296 -31.49 15.36 42.78
CA LEU A 296 -31.20 16.20 41.61
C LEU A 296 -32.06 17.46 41.61
N VAL A 297 -33.37 17.32 41.80
CA VAL A 297 -34.32 18.45 41.78
C VAL A 297 -34.05 19.41 42.94
N ASP A 298 -33.85 18.89 44.16
CA ASP A 298 -33.52 19.72 45.33
C ASP A 298 -32.21 20.50 45.15
N HIS A 299 -31.19 19.85 44.55
CA HIS A 299 -29.91 20.49 44.24
C HIS A 299 -30.04 21.59 43.17
N PHE A 300 -30.85 21.34 42.14
CA PHE A 300 -31.13 22.32 41.08
C PHE A 300 -31.92 23.53 41.60
N ASP A 301 -32.95 23.31 42.41
CA ASP A 301 -33.76 24.38 43.00
C ASP A 301 -32.98 25.22 44.02
N ALA A 302 -32.10 24.59 44.82
CA ALA A 302 -31.20 25.31 45.72
C ALA A 302 -30.24 26.23 44.96
N LYS A 303 -29.66 25.77 43.83
CA LYS A 303 -28.83 26.61 42.94
C LYS A 303 -29.60 27.81 42.40
N ARG A 304 -30.82 27.57 41.88
CA ARG A 304 -31.69 28.61 41.31
C ARG A 304 -32.12 29.69 42.30
N ALA A 305 -32.05 29.40 43.60
CA ALA A 305 -32.51 30.31 44.66
C ALA A 305 -31.44 31.31 45.17
N GLY A 306 -30.16 31.20 44.79
CA GLY A 306 -29.14 32.09 45.38
C GLY A 306 -27.72 32.15 44.80
N ASP A 307 -27.31 31.31 43.84
CA ASP A 307 -25.91 31.29 43.35
C ASP A 307 -25.82 31.14 41.82
N GLU A 308 -24.79 31.74 41.21
CA GLU A 308 -24.47 31.51 39.79
C GLU A 308 -24.19 30.04 39.47
N TRP A 309 -24.47 29.61 38.24
CA TRP A 309 -24.17 28.27 37.73
C TRP A 309 -22.66 28.12 37.43
N THR A 310 -21.86 27.99 38.50
CA THR A 310 -20.38 27.94 38.47
C THR A 310 -19.80 26.52 38.41
N GLY A 311 -20.64 25.49 38.27
CA GLY A 311 -20.25 24.09 38.44
C GLY A 311 -19.66 23.46 37.19
N SER A 312 -18.33 23.47 37.03
CA SER A 312 -17.67 22.85 35.86
C SER A 312 -17.84 21.33 35.73
N TYR A 313 -18.46 20.61 36.66
CA TYR A 313 -18.57 19.14 36.62
C TYR A 313 -19.96 18.67 37.05
N LEU A 314 -20.33 17.43 36.72
CA LEU A 314 -21.49 16.76 37.32
C LEU A 314 -21.41 16.82 38.85
N SER A 315 -22.45 17.33 39.50
CA SER A 315 -22.65 17.22 40.94
C SER A 315 -22.92 15.77 41.35
N SER A 316 -22.83 15.45 42.65
CA SER A 316 -23.08 14.10 43.16
C SER A 316 -24.46 13.57 42.76
N SER A 317 -25.49 14.42 42.76
CA SER A 317 -26.85 14.06 42.31
C SER A 317 -26.92 13.82 40.81
N GLN A 318 -26.28 14.68 40.01
CA GLN A 318 -26.20 14.52 38.55
C GLN A 318 -25.47 13.22 38.15
N ALA A 319 -24.35 12.91 38.81
CA ALA A 319 -23.60 11.67 38.59
C ALA A 319 -24.38 10.42 39.02
N ALA A 320 -25.15 10.50 40.12
CA ALA A 320 -26.00 9.40 40.58
C ALA A 320 -27.13 9.10 39.59
N VAL A 321 -27.79 10.13 39.03
CA VAL A 321 -28.81 9.95 37.97
C VAL A 321 -28.18 9.35 36.70
N TYR A 322 -27.03 9.87 36.26
CA TYR A 322 -26.31 9.33 35.10
C TYR A 322 -25.99 7.84 35.26
N ALA A 323 -25.45 7.44 36.42
CA ALA A 323 -25.11 6.05 36.72
C ALA A 323 -26.33 5.14 36.92
N ALA A 324 -27.49 5.68 37.34
CA ALA A 324 -28.73 4.92 37.47
C ALA A 324 -29.34 4.59 36.10
N PHE A 325 -29.56 5.59 35.25
CA PHE A 325 -30.20 5.41 33.94
C PHE A 325 -29.33 4.64 32.96
N THR A 326 -28.01 4.83 32.98
CA THR A 326 -27.09 4.09 32.09
C THR A 326 -26.93 2.61 32.48
N ARG A 327 -27.27 2.23 33.72
CA ARG A 327 -27.27 0.84 34.19
C ARG A 327 -28.57 0.12 33.86
N ASP A 328 -29.69 0.83 33.91
CA ASP A 328 -31.01 0.33 33.51
C ASP A 328 -31.77 1.45 32.79
N PRO A 329 -31.72 1.50 31.45
CA PRO A 329 -32.41 2.50 30.66
C PRO A 329 -33.91 2.16 30.47
N SER A 330 -34.41 1.06 31.03
CA SER A 330 -35.77 0.61 30.77
C SER A 330 -36.81 1.41 31.58
N LEU A 331 -37.66 2.15 30.87
CA LEU A 331 -38.80 2.86 31.42
C LEU A 331 -40.12 2.29 30.86
N PRO A 332 -41.20 2.23 31.66
CA PRO A 332 -42.47 1.65 31.18
C PRO A 332 -43.14 2.54 30.14
N HIS A 333 -43.33 1.99 28.92
CA HIS A 333 -43.88 2.70 27.76
C HIS A 333 -45.40 2.98 27.84
N ALA A 334 -45.84 3.78 28.81
CA ALA A 334 -47.20 4.32 28.85
C ALA A 334 -47.30 5.67 29.60
N GLY A 335 -47.89 6.67 28.95
CA GLY A 335 -48.27 7.93 29.59
C GLY A 335 -47.11 8.92 29.75
N PRO A 336 -47.12 9.79 30.79
CA PRO A 336 -46.24 10.95 30.88
C PRO A 336 -44.72 10.65 30.97
N VAL A 337 -44.34 9.37 31.10
CA VAL A 337 -42.96 8.88 31.30
C VAL A 337 -42.06 9.18 30.10
N GLU A 338 -42.62 9.22 28.89
CA GLU A 338 -41.91 9.53 27.63
C GLU A 338 -41.16 10.88 27.68
N ARG A 339 -41.67 11.87 28.42
CA ARG A 339 -40.98 13.16 28.61
C ARG A 339 -39.79 13.08 29.57
N LEU A 340 -39.84 12.19 30.57
CA LEU A 340 -38.75 11.95 31.49
C LEU A 340 -37.66 11.08 30.83
N GLU A 341 -38.07 10.07 30.05
CA GLU A 341 -37.20 9.24 29.22
C GLU A 341 -36.36 10.11 28.27
N HIS A 342 -37.00 10.97 27.47
CA HIS A 342 -36.30 11.88 26.56
C HIS A 342 -35.36 12.87 27.28
N ALA A 343 -35.73 13.34 28.47
CA ALA A 343 -34.89 14.24 29.26
C ALA A 343 -33.67 13.52 29.88
N LEU A 344 -33.85 12.26 30.30
CA LEU A 344 -32.76 11.40 30.78
C LEU A 344 -31.80 11.05 29.63
N GLU A 345 -32.32 10.72 28.44
CA GLU A 345 -31.51 10.51 27.23
C GLU A 345 -30.69 11.74 26.86
N ALA A 346 -31.31 12.94 26.83
CA ALA A 346 -30.62 14.19 26.51
C ALA A 346 -29.51 14.53 27.52
N PHE A 347 -29.80 14.40 28.82
CA PHE A 347 -28.83 14.62 29.90
C PHE A 347 -27.67 13.61 29.84
N CYS A 348 -27.97 12.32 29.66
CA CYS A 348 -26.95 11.27 29.57
C CYS A 348 -26.12 11.38 28.28
N GLY A 349 -26.74 11.77 27.17
CA GLY A 349 -26.05 12.04 25.91
C GLY A 349 -25.07 13.22 26.01
N HIS A 350 -25.47 14.32 26.68
CA HIS A 350 -24.58 15.44 26.94
C HIS A 350 -23.43 15.04 27.88
N ALA A 351 -23.70 14.32 28.96
CA ALA A 351 -22.65 13.79 29.85
C ALA A 351 -21.67 12.86 29.11
N ALA A 352 -22.16 11.96 28.25
CA ALA A 352 -21.32 11.08 27.44
C ALA A 352 -20.46 11.86 26.42
N ALA A 353 -21.02 12.88 25.77
CA ALA A 353 -20.30 13.76 24.84
C ALA A 353 -19.17 14.55 25.54
N HIS A 354 -19.37 14.91 26.81
CA HIS A 354 -18.36 15.57 27.65
C HIS A 354 -17.48 14.57 28.45
N GLY A 355 -17.43 13.30 28.01
CA GLY A 355 -16.43 12.32 28.45
C GLY A 355 -16.77 11.50 29.70
N TYR A 356 -17.96 11.68 30.30
CA TYR A 356 -18.38 10.87 31.44
C TYR A 356 -18.80 9.47 30.99
N ARG A 357 -18.34 8.41 31.69
CA ARG A 357 -18.72 7.01 31.40
C ARG A 357 -19.54 6.38 32.53
N PRO A 358 -20.46 5.45 32.23
CA PRO A 358 -21.20 4.68 33.24
C PRO A 358 -20.27 3.94 34.21
N LEU A 359 -20.63 3.92 35.50
CA LEU A 359 -19.93 3.12 36.51
C LEU A 359 -20.45 1.68 36.51
N GLY A 360 -19.74 0.81 35.78
CA GLY A 360 -19.95 -0.64 35.73
C GLY A 360 -18.73 -1.36 35.14
N GLU A 361 -18.40 -2.53 35.69
CA GLU A 361 -17.28 -3.41 35.29
C GLU A 361 -15.83 -2.92 35.54
N ASP A 362 -15.58 -2.26 36.68
CA ASP A 362 -14.29 -2.42 37.36
C ASP A 362 -14.43 -2.29 38.88
N ARG A 363 -13.79 -3.18 39.64
CA ARG A 363 -13.87 -3.23 41.11
C ARG A 363 -12.79 -2.37 41.77
N GLN A 364 -12.76 -1.08 41.45
CA GLN A 364 -12.13 -0.04 42.26
C GLN A 364 -12.74 1.32 41.87
N ALA A 365 -13.59 1.87 42.73
CA ALA A 365 -14.04 3.25 42.56
C ALA A 365 -12.82 4.19 42.68
N PRO A 366 -12.70 5.23 41.83
CA PRO A 366 -11.77 6.31 42.14
C PRO A 366 -12.22 6.94 43.45
N ALA A 367 -11.28 7.04 44.40
CA ALA A 367 -11.49 7.78 45.63
C ALA A 367 -11.97 9.20 45.28
N GLY A 368 -12.97 9.72 46.02
CA GLY A 368 -13.40 11.11 45.83
C GLY A 368 -12.23 12.07 46.04
N PRO A 369 -12.31 13.33 45.56
CA PRO A 369 -11.25 14.31 45.79
C PRO A 369 -10.90 14.44 47.28
N ASP A 370 -11.89 14.37 48.18
CA ASP A 370 -11.67 14.39 49.64
C ASP A 370 -10.98 13.13 50.18
N ASP A 371 -11.27 11.94 49.64
CA ASP A 371 -10.59 10.70 50.03
C ASP A 371 -9.17 10.63 49.46
N THR A 372 -8.95 11.23 48.28
CA THR A 372 -7.62 11.36 47.67
C THR A 372 -6.77 12.36 48.44
N VAL A 373 -7.34 13.51 48.86
CA VAL A 373 -6.67 14.47 49.73
C VAL A 373 -6.36 13.84 51.10
N ARG A 374 -7.29 13.08 51.68
CA ARG A 374 -7.06 12.35 52.94
C ARG A 374 -5.94 11.31 52.81
N ALA A 375 -5.97 10.49 51.75
CA ALA A 375 -4.91 9.51 51.48
C ALA A 375 -3.54 10.18 51.20
N CYS A 376 -3.51 11.35 50.55
CA CYS A 376 -2.27 12.11 50.35
C CYS A 376 -1.73 12.74 51.65
N LEU A 377 -2.60 13.17 52.56
CA LEU A 377 -2.22 13.68 53.89
C LEU A 377 -1.72 12.53 54.79
N GLU A 378 -2.43 11.40 54.82
CA GLU A 378 -2.03 10.19 55.56
C GLU A 378 -0.71 9.61 55.02
N ALA A 379 -0.47 9.65 53.70
CA ALA A 379 0.79 9.21 53.09
C ALA A 379 2.00 10.13 53.35
N HIS A 380 1.79 11.35 53.83
CA HIS A 380 2.87 12.28 54.24
C HIS A 380 3.03 12.40 55.76
N ALA A 381 2.16 11.77 56.56
CA ALA A 381 2.21 11.76 58.02
C ALA A 381 3.12 10.63 58.58
N GLY A 382 4.25 10.36 57.90
CA GLY A 382 5.29 9.44 58.35
C GLY A 382 6.51 10.21 58.86
N ASP A 383 6.85 10.02 60.14
CA ASP A 383 8.02 10.56 60.84
C ASP A 383 8.06 12.09 61.09
N GLN A 384 7.04 12.64 61.79
CA GLN A 384 7.23 13.47 63.01
C GLN A 384 5.89 13.92 63.64
N GLU A 385 5.62 13.52 64.89
CA GLU A 385 4.85 14.34 65.85
C GLU A 385 5.76 15.48 66.36
N PRO A 386 5.24 16.69 66.73
CA PRO A 386 4.01 16.86 67.52
C PRO A 386 3.11 18.10 67.21
N ASP A 387 1.93 18.10 67.87
CA ASP A 387 1.12 19.23 68.39
C ASP A 387 0.68 20.43 67.49
N ASP A 388 -0.53 20.93 67.79
CA ASP A 388 -1.19 22.15 67.27
C ASP A 388 -1.66 22.18 65.78
N VAL A 389 -2.66 21.34 65.49
CA VAL A 389 -3.41 21.28 64.20
C VAL A 389 -4.25 22.54 63.88
N HIS A 390 -4.31 23.53 64.77
CA HIS A 390 -5.24 24.67 64.61
C HIS A 390 -4.73 25.89 63.82
N THR A 391 -3.44 25.91 63.40
CA THR A 391 -2.79 27.13 62.87
C THR A 391 -2.59 27.15 61.34
N VAL A 392 -2.67 26.01 60.64
CA VAL A 392 -2.34 25.92 59.20
C VAL A 392 -3.50 26.29 58.27
N LEU A 393 -4.75 26.25 58.74
CA LEU A 393 -5.96 26.44 57.94
C LEU A 393 -6.34 27.92 57.65
N SER A 394 -5.50 28.89 57.99
CA SER A 394 -5.83 30.33 57.85
C SER A 394 -4.84 31.16 57.02
N ALA A 395 -3.87 30.53 56.35
CA ALA A 395 -2.79 31.25 55.64
C ALA A 395 -2.87 31.20 54.09
N ALA A 396 -3.97 30.69 53.51
CA ALA A 396 -4.08 30.43 52.06
C ALA A 396 -5.25 31.15 51.34
N PHE A 397 -6.03 31.98 52.06
CA PHE A 397 -7.19 32.70 51.51
C PHE A 397 -7.24 34.16 51.97
N GLU A 398 -6.20 34.93 51.66
CA GLU A 398 -6.24 36.39 51.66
C GLU A 398 -5.13 36.91 50.72
N ASP A 399 -5.52 37.40 49.54
CA ASP A 399 -5.32 38.79 49.10
C ASP A 399 -5.56 38.91 47.57
N THR A 400 -6.55 39.71 47.17
CA THR A 400 -6.61 40.33 45.84
C THR A 400 -7.68 41.44 45.82
N SER A 401 -7.32 42.66 46.23
CA SER A 401 -8.17 43.83 45.98
C SER A 401 -7.42 45.14 45.69
N ALA A 402 -7.23 45.41 44.39
CA ALA A 402 -7.24 46.73 43.73
C ALA A 402 -6.01 47.69 43.99
N PRO A 403 -5.97 48.91 43.40
CA PRO A 403 -5.56 49.12 41.99
C PRO A 403 -4.57 50.31 41.76
N GLY A 404 -3.99 50.48 40.55
CA GLY A 404 -3.52 51.82 40.13
C GLY A 404 -2.41 52.01 39.06
N SER A 405 -2.83 52.35 37.83
CA SER A 405 -2.33 53.49 37.00
C SER A 405 -0.91 53.61 36.38
N LEU A 406 -0.89 54.30 35.22
CA LEU A 406 0.23 54.96 34.49
C LEU A 406 1.14 54.08 33.58
N SER A 407 1.58 54.43 32.36
CA SER A 407 1.17 55.37 31.28
C SER A 407 2.27 55.39 30.18
N GLY A 408 1.91 55.23 28.90
CA GLY A 408 2.66 55.76 27.73
C GLY A 408 3.82 54.92 27.15
N THR A 409 4.18 54.96 25.85
CA THR A 409 3.65 55.72 24.67
C THR A 409 4.17 55.15 23.33
N ALA A 410 3.37 55.24 22.25
CA ALA A 410 3.71 55.17 20.79
C ALA A 410 4.27 53.83 20.22
N ALA A 411 4.02 53.41 18.98
CA ALA A 411 3.39 54.01 17.78
C ALA A 411 2.54 52.93 17.04
N GLN A 412 1.34 53.21 16.49
CA GLN A 412 1.02 53.63 15.09
C GLN A 412 1.68 52.78 13.98
N ASP A 413 1.03 52.34 12.89
CA ASP A 413 -0.38 52.46 12.40
C ASP A 413 -0.56 51.48 11.19
N ALA A 414 -1.72 51.10 10.64
CA ALA A 414 -3.17 51.29 10.93
C ALA A 414 -4.04 50.35 10.02
N ALA A 415 -5.38 50.39 10.19
CA ALA A 415 -6.46 50.04 9.24
C ALA A 415 -6.80 48.54 8.95
N ALA A 416 -8.06 48.13 8.70
CA ALA A 416 -9.38 48.75 8.94
C ALA A 416 -10.57 47.77 8.70
N ALA A 417 -11.71 48.02 9.38
CA ALA A 417 -13.10 47.63 9.04
C ALA A 417 -13.47 46.12 8.96
N ALA A 418 -14.72 45.68 9.21
CA ALA A 418 -15.99 46.38 9.44
C ALA A 418 -16.89 45.64 10.46
N ALA A 419 -17.91 46.34 10.98
CA ALA A 419 -19.00 45.78 11.79
C ALA A 419 -20.36 45.97 11.10
N ALA A 420 -21.35 45.11 11.39
CA ALA A 420 -22.77 45.48 11.62
C ALA A 420 -23.66 44.24 11.87
N GLU A 421 -24.68 44.40 12.70
CA GLU A 421 -25.65 43.39 13.15
C GLU A 421 -26.86 43.23 12.21
N SER A 422 -27.63 42.12 12.32
CA SER A 422 -29.04 42.11 12.81
C SER A 422 -29.92 40.93 12.30
N VAL A 423 -30.99 40.63 13.06
CA VAL A 423 -31.81 39.39 13.18
C VAL A 423 -33.19 39.78 13.78
N PRO A 424 -34.36 39.06 13.69
CA PRO A 424 -34.77 37.76 13.10
C PRO A 424 -35.89 37.98 12.00
N PRO A 425 -37.06 37.28 11.86
CA PRO A 425 -37.54 35.91 12.24
C PRO A 425 -38.31 35.11 11.14
N VAL A 426 -38.68 33.85 11.48
CA VAL A 426 -39.64 32.96 10.77
C VAL A 426 -41.04 33.02 11.44
N PRO A 427 -42.16 32.94 10.68
CA PRO A 427 -43.33 32.14 11.12
C PRO A 427 -44.01 31.40 9.91
N PRO A 428 -45.25 30.84 9.95
CA PRO A 428 -45.43 29.37 9.96
C PRO A 428 -46.33 28.77 8.85
N VAL A 429 -46.40 27.43 8.80
CA VAL A 429 -47.28 26.60 7.93
C VAL A 429 -48.67 26.42 8.58
N PRO A 430 -49.82 26.55 7.87
CA PRO A 430 -50.66 25.38 7.48
C PRO A 430 -51.55 25.62 6.20
N PRO A 431 -52.66 24.89 5.92
CA PRO A 431 -52.64 23.58 5.22
C PRO A 431 -53.64 23.45 4.04
N GLY A 432 -53.57 22.34 3.28
CA GLY A 432 -54.78 21.67 2.75
C GLY A 432 -55.06 21.62 1.23
N ALA A 433 -55.12 20.38 0.72
CA ALA A 433 -56.08 19.79 -0.24
C ALA A 433 -56.43 20.45 -1.61
N GLY A 434 -56.43 19.63 -2.68
CA GLY A 434 -57.44 19.78 -3.75
C GLY A 434 -57.14 19.24 -5.16
N ALA A 435 -57.79 18.12 -5.51
CA ALA A 435 -58.25 17.72 -6.86
C ALA A 435 -57.25 17.31 -8.00
N GLY A 436 -57.44 16.07 -8.49
CA GLY A 436 -57.11 15.64 -9.87
C GLY A 436 -58.24 16.03 -10.87
N PRO A 437 -58.38 15.40 -12.06
CA PRO A 437 -58.39 13.93 -12.28
C PRO A 437 -57.45 13.46 -13.44
N GLY A 438 -57.09 12.16 -13.58
CA GLY A 438 -57.86 11.09 -14.26
C GLY A 438 -57.30 10.85 -15.68
N VAL A 439 -57.23 9.66 -16.30
CA VAL A 439 -58.04 8.43 -16.18
C VAL A 439 -57.22 7.20 -16.69
N ALA A 440 -57.17 6.12 -15.88
CA ALA A 440 -57.35 4.67 -16.15
C ALA A 440 -56.61 3.96 -17.34
N LEU A 441 -56.32 2.64 -17.33
CA LEU A 441 -57.11 1.48 -16.87
C LEU A 441 -56.30 0.31 -16.25
N GLN A 442 -57.03 -0.56 -15.56
CA GLN A 442 -56.67 -1.77 -14.79
C GLN A 442 -57.48 -2.97 -15.39
N PRO A 443 -57.71 -4.18 -14.79
CA PRO A 443 -57.03 -4.97 -13.74
C PRO A 443 -56.96 -6.52 -14.00
N ALA A 444 -56.65 -7.29 -12.94
CA ALA A 444 -57.07 -8.68 -12.62
C ALA A 444 -56.29 -9.88 -13.24
N GLY A 445 -56.12 -11.01 -12.54
CA GLY A 445 -56.54 -11.39 -11.17
C GLY A 445 -56.01 -12.79 -10.74
N ALA A 446 -56.32 -13.24 -9.51
CA ALA A 446 -55.87 -14.52 -8.94
C ALA A 446 -57.04 -15.47 -8.59
N PRO A 447 -56.82 -16.80 -8.63
CA PRO A 447 -57.23 -17.73 -7.54
C PRO A 447 -56.22 -18.91 -7.37
N ALA A 448 -56.47 -20.00 -6.63
CA ALA A 448 -56.93 -20.20 -5.24
C ALA A 448 -56.67 -21.68 -4.82
N VAL A 449 -56.67 -21.95 -3.51
CA VAL A 449 -56.33 -23.18 -2.76
C VAL A 449 -57.10 -24.47 -3.15
N ALA A 450 -56.44 -25.65 -3.15
CA ALA A 450 -56.81 -26.93 -2.45
C ALA A 450 -56.38 -28.24 -3.15
N GLY A 451 -55.91 -29.24 -2.39
CA GLY A 451 -55.77 -30.64 -2.86
C GLY A 451 -54.80 -31.52 -2.02
N GLN A 452 -55.33 -32.43 -1.20
CA GLN A 452 -54.55 -33.46 -0.48
C GLN A 452 -54.50 -34.78 -1.27
N ALA A 453 -53.33 -35.43 -1.37
CA ALA A 453 -53.21 -36.88 -1.59
C ALA A 453 -51.81 -37.40 -1.19
N ALA A 454 -51.79 -38.55 -0.53
CA ALA A 454 -50.62 -39.41 -0.29
C ALA A 454 -51.12 -40.87 -0.24
N PRO A 455 -50.27 -41.93 -0.33
CA PRO A 455 -48.80 -41.94 -0.49
C PRO A 455 -48.31 -42.76 -1.71
N ALA A 456 -47.03 -42.65 -2.06
CA ALA A 456 -46.32 -43.61 -2.92
C ALA A 456 -44.87 -43.82 -2.45
N ALA A 457 -44.35 -45.04 -2.65
CA ALA A 457 -43.11 -45.54 -2.06
C ALA A 457 -41.83 -45.12 -2.86
N PRO A 458 -40.62 -45.28 -2.30
CA PRO A 458 -39.49 -44.41 -2.64
C PRO A 458 -38.65 -44.86 -3.84
N GLY A 459 -38.26 -43.90 -4.68
CA GLY A 459 -37.24 -44.06 -5.72
C GLY A 459 -37.03 -42.76 -6.50
N ALA A 460 -35.77 -42.33 -6.64
CA ALA A 460 -35.32 -41.15 -7.40
C ALA A 460 -35.96 -39.78 -6.99
N GLY A 461 -35.27 -39.01 -6.14
CA GLY A 461 -35.71 -37.64 -5.80
C GLY A 461 -34.67 -36.71 -5.14
N ALA A 462 -33.44 -37.17 -4.85
CA ALA A 462 -32.44 -36.35 -4.15
C ALA A 462 -31.68 -35.34 -5.03
N GLY A 463 -31.74 -35.47 -6.36
CA GLY A 463 -30.97 -34.64 -7.30
C GLY A 463 -31.58 -33.27 -7.61
N GLU A 464 -32.91 -33.19 -7.76
CA GLU A 464 -33.59 -31.98 -8.22
C GLU A 464 -33.60 -30.86 -7.17
N GLY A 465 -33.75 -31.23 -5.89
CA GLY A 465 -33.76 -30.26 -4.78
C GLY A 465 -32.45 -29.48 -4.63
N PHE A 466 -31.30 -30.15 -4.79
CA PHE A 466 -30.00 -29.48 -4.72
C PHE A 466 -29.76 -28.55 -5.92
N ALA A 467 -30.17 -28.96 -7.13
CA ALA A 467 -30.06 -28.14 -8.32
C ALA A 467 -30.88 -26.84 -8.22
N ALA A 468 -32.10 -26.91 -7.66
CA ALA A 468 -32.93 -25.73 -7.43
C ALA A 468 -32.31 -24.76 -6.41
N VAL A 469 -31.74 -25.28 -5.31
CA VAL A 469 -31.07 -24.47 -4.28
C VAL A 469 -29.78 -23.83 -4.80
N GLU A 470 -29.02 -24.54 -5.63
CA GLU A 470 -27.82 -23.98 -6.28
C GLU A 470 -28.19 -22.90 -7.32
N ALA A 471 -29.27 -23.08 -8.08
CA ALA A 471 -29.76 -22.06 -9.02
C ALA A 471 -30.20 -20.77 -8.30
N GLU A 472 -30.97 -20.88 -7.19
CA GLU A 472 -31.35 -19.72 -6.38
C GLU A 472 -30.14 -19.04 -5.73
N LEU A 473 -29.11 -19.79 -5.33
CA LEU A 473 -27.86 -19.21 -4.83
C LEU A 473 -27.11 -18.43 -5.92
N LEU A 474 -27.04 -18.97 -7.14
CA LEU A 474 -26.38 -18.29 -8.26
C LEU A 474 -27.15 -17.05 -8.74
N ASP A 475 -28.48 -17.05 -8.65
CA ASP A 475 -29.31 -15.87 -8.92
C ASP A 475 -29.19 -14.82 -7.81
N ALA A 476 -29.23 -15.22 -6.52
CA ALA A 476 -28.99 -14.30 -5.42
C ALA A 476 -27.57 -13.70 -5.42
N ALA A 477 -26.59 -14.43 -5.96
CA ALA A 477 -25.22 -13.95 -6.17
C ALA A 477 -25.04 -13.09 -7.43
N LEU A 478 -26.03 -13.03 -8.34
CA LEU A 478 -25.94 -12.32 -9.62
C LEU A 478 -25.59 -10.83 -9.48
N PRO A 479 -26.21 -10.04 -8.57
CA PRO A 479 -25.89 -8.62 -8.44
C PRO A 479 -24.43 -8.36 -8.03
N PHE A 480 -23.83 -9.26 -7.24
CA PHE A 480 -22.47 -9.12 -6.74
C PHE A 480 -21.42 -9.66 -7.72
N THR A 481 -21.68 -10.84 -8.32
CA THR A 481 -20.79 -11.47 -9.30
C THR A 481 -20.75 -10.73 -10.64
N SER A 482 -21.81 -9.98 -10.99
CA SER A 482 -21.82 -9.07 -12.14
C SER A 482 -21.14 -7.71 -11.88
N GLY A 483 -20.79 -7.41 -10.63
CA GLY A 483 -20.23 -6.12 -10.23
C GLY A 483 -21.25 -4.98 -10.09
N ALA A 484 -22.56 -5.24 -10.21
CA ALA A 484 -23.61 -4.25 -9.99
C ALA A 484 -23.78 -3.84 -8.51
N ARG A 485 -23.34 -4.71 -7.58
CA ARG A 485 -23.23 -4.46 -6.14
C ARG A 485 -21.84 -4.88 -5.64
N HIS A 486 -21.37 -4.25 -4.56
CA HIS A 486 -20.09 -4.54 -3.91
C HIS A 486 -20.30 -4.91 -2.43
N GLY A 487 -19.26 -5.42 -1.77
CA GLY A 487 -19.29 -5.77 -0.34
C GLY A 487 -19.24 -7.27 -0.01
N LEU A 488 -18.99 -8.15 -0.99
CA LEU A 488 -18.55 -9.52 -0.71
C LEU A 488 -17.02 -9.58 -0.70
N SER A 489 -16.44 -10.51 0.08
CA SER A 489 -15.01 -10.78 0.02
C SER A 489 -14.60 -11.30 -1.37
N ALA A 490 -13.40 -10.94 -1.84
CA ALA A 490 -12.92 -11.34 -3.15
C ALA A 490 -12.91 -12.88 -3.34
N ARG A 491 -12.64 -13.63 -2.26
CA ARG A 491 -12.67 -15.09 -2.23
C ARG A 491 -14.08 -15.66 -2.39
N LEU A 492 -15.07 -15.13 -1.66
CA LEU A 492 -16.47 -15.57 -1.79
C LEU A 492 -17.04 -15.21 -3.16
N ASN A 493 -16.80 -13.98 -3.62
CA ASN A 493 -17.25 -13.51 -4.94
C ASN A 493 -16.61 -14.32 -6.07
N GLY A 494 -15.31 -14.60 -5.99
CA GLY A 494 -14.59 -15.43 -6.96
C GLY A 494 -15.10 -16.87 -7.02
N VAL A 495 -15.39 -17.50 -5.87
CA VAL A 495 -15.95 -18.86 -5.84
C VAL A 495 -17.38 -18.90 -6.38
N LEU A 496 -18.24 -17.93 -6.05
CA LEU A 496 -19.59 -17.83 -6.61
C LEU A 496 -19.59 -17.56 -8.12
N ALA A 497 -18.68 -16.71 -8.60
CA ALA A 497 -18.50 -16.44 -10.03
C ALA A 497 -17.96 -17.68 -10.79
N ALA A 498 -16.98 -18.38 -10.24
CA ALA A 498 -16.45 -19.62 -10.82
C ALA A 498 -17.49 -20.75 -10.81
N LEU A 499 -18.29 -20.89 -9.74
CA LEU A 499 -19.40 -21.84 -9.67
C LEU A 499 -20.42 -21.55 -10.77
N ARG A 500 -20.78 -20.27 -10.97
CA ARG A 500 -21.66 -19.84 -12.05
C ARG A 500 -21.09 -20.18 -13.42
N GLU A 501 -19.84 -19.80 -13.69
CA GLU A 501 -19.17 -20.05 -14.96
C GLU A 501 -19.09 -21.56 -15.28
N ALA A 502 -18.72 -22.38 -14.30
CA ALA A 502 -18.67 -23.84 -14.43
C ALA A 502 -20.07 -24.48 -14.61
N SER A 503 -21.13 -23.85 -14.08
CA SER A 503 -22.52 -24.31 -14.25
C SER A 503 -23.11 -23.99 -15.63
N THR A 504 -22.67 -22.89 -16.26
CA THR A 504 -23.21 -22.44 -17.57
C THR A 504 -22.35 -22.81 -18.77
N THR A 505 -21.07 -23.18 -18.57
CA THR A 505 -20.11 -23.43 -19.65
C THR A 505 -19.95 -24.91 -19.96
N PRO A 506 -20.31 -25.39 -21.17
CA PRO A 506 -20.09 -26.77 -21.57
C PRO A 506 -18.60 -27.16 -21.45
N GLY A 507 -18.33 -28.29 -20.78
CA GLY A 507 -16.98 -28.83 -20.58
C GLY A 507 -16.33 -28.53 -19.22
N ARG A 508 -16.82 -27.55 -18.44
CA ARG A 508 -16.28 -27.24 -17.09
C ARG A 508 -17.01 -27.91 -15.92
N ALA A 509 -18.00 -28.77 -16.21
CA ALA A 509 -18.81 -29.47 -15.20
C ALA A 509 -17.99 -30.33 -14.20
N GLY A 510 -16.77 -30.75 -14.57
CA GLY A 510 -15.85 -31.48 -13.68
C GLY A 510 -15.28 -30.64 -12.51
N GLU A 511 -15.36 -29.31 -12.58
CA GLU A 511 -14.87 -28.40 -11.52
C GLU A 511 -15.92 -28.18 -10.41
N LEU A 512 -17.20 -28.41 -10.72
CA LEU A 512 -18.32 -28.19 -9.80
C LEU A 512 -18.18 -28.90 -8.43
N PRO A 513 -17.74 -30.18 -8.33
CA PRO A 513 -17.60 -30.84 -7.03
C PRO A 513 -16.67 -30.10 -6.06
N GLY A 514 -15.51 -29.64 -6.54
CA GLY A 514 -14.51 -28.92 -5.75
C GLY A 514 -14.93 -27.49 -5.45
N LEU A 515 -15.51 -26.77 -6.42
CA LEU A 515 -16.05 -25.42 -6.19
C LEU A 515 -17.16 -25.40 -5.13
N ARG A 516 -18.06 -26.39 -5.16
CA ARG A 516 -19.11 -26.59 -4.14
C ARG A 516 -18.54 -26.91 -2.75
N GLU A 517 -17.43 -27.64 -2.67
CA GLU A 517 -16.76 -27.97 -1.40
C GLU A 517 -16.03 -26.77 -0.80
N VAL A 518 -15.33 -25.99 -1.61
CA VAL A 518 -14.74 -24.70 -1.19
C VAL A 518 -15.83 -23.73 -0.72
N LEU A 519 -16.97 -23.69 -1.42
CA LEU A 519 -18.10 -22.82 -1.06
C LEU A 519 -18.77 -23.23 0.25
N ASP A 520 -18.98 -24.53 0.49
CA ASP A 520 -19.52 -25.06 1.74
C ASP A 520 -18.61 -24.72 2.94
N GLY A 521 -17.29 -24.88 2.77
CA GLY A 521 -16.28 -24.49 3.76
C GLY A 521 -16.21 -22.98 4.05
N LEU A 522 -16.47 -22.14 3.04
CA LEU A 522 -16.58 -20.68 3.21
C LEU A 522 -17.89 -20.28 3.90
N ALA A 523 -19.02 -20.81 3.44
CA ALA A 523 -20.34 -20.49 3.97
C ALA A 523 -20.54 -20.98 5.42
N ALA A 524 -19.90 -22.10 5.80
CA ALA A 524 -19.88 -22.59 7.18
C ALA A 524 -19.28 -21.59 8.18
N ARG A 525 -18.42 -20.65 7.72
CA ARG A 525 -17.82 -19.58 8.55
C ARG A 525 -18.72 -18.34 8.70
N ARG A 526 -19.93 -18.33 8.11
CA ARG A 526 -20.87 -17.18 8.08
C ARG A 526 -20.18 -15.88 7.63
N PRO A 527 -19.67 -15.82 6.38
CA PRO A 527 -18.96 -14.65 5.89
C PRO A 527 -19.88 -13.41 5.91
N PRO A 528 -19.34 -12.22 6.21
CA PRO A 528 -20.14 -11.00 6.23
C PRO A 528 -20.74 -10.74 4.84
N VAL A 529 -22.06 -10.62 4.79
CA VAL A 529 -22.82 -10.18 3.61
C VAL A 529 -23.39 -8.78 3.89
N PRO A 530 -23.48 -7.88 2.89
CA PRO A 530 -24.04 -6.55 3.08
C PRO A 530 -25.47 -6.60 3.61
N SER A 531 -25.83 -5.67 4.51
CA SER A 531 -27.18 -5.54 5.10
C SER A 531 -28.26 -5.05 4.12
N THR A 532 -27.95 -4.95 2.83
CA THR A 532 -28.90 -4.65 1.74
C THR A 532 -29.89 -5.80 1.53
N PRO A 533 -31.11 -5.55 0.99
CA PRO A 533 -32.07 -6.60 0.68
C PRO A 533 -31.49 -7.75 -0.18
N GLU A 534 -30.64 -7.42 -1.14
CA GLU A 534 -29.94 -8.40 -2.00
C GLU A 534 -28.90 -9.23 -1.23
N GLY A 535 -28.19 -8.61 -0.28
CA GLY A 535 -27.23 -9.30 0.59
C GLY A 535 -27.90 -10.19 1.62
N VAL A 536 -29.07 -9.79 2.14
CA VAL A 536 -29.94 -10.64 2.99
C VAL A 536 -30.45 -11.86 2.20
N ARG A 537 -30.92 -11.67 0.96
CA ARG A 537 -31.31 -12.80 0.07
C ARG A 537 -30.13 -13.76 -0.18
N LEU A 538 -28.94 -13.24 -0.48
CA LEU A 538 -27.74 -14.05 -0.67
C LEU A 538 -27.33 -14.80 0.61
N GLY A 539 -27.40 -14.16 1.78
CA GLY A 539 -27.16 -14.80 3.07
C GLY A 539 -28.11 -15.97 3.34
N ALA A 540 -29.41 -15.79 3.03
CA ALA A 540 -30.40 -16.85 3.13
C ALA A 540 -30.14 -18.01 2.13
N ALA A 541 -29.75 -17.70 0.89
CA ALA A 541 -29.43 -18.71 -0.11
C ALA A 541 -28.17 -19.53 0.24
N LEU A 542 -27.14 -18.89 0.81
CA LEU A 542 -25.94 -19.58 1.33
C LEU A 542 -26.29 -20.51 2.51
N ALA A 543 -27.20 -20.09 3.39
CA ALA A 543 -27.70 -20.93 4.48
C ALA A 543 -28.51 -22.13 3.95
N ALA A 544 -29.34 -21.94 2.92
CA ALA A 544 -30.07 -23.02 2.27
C ALA A 544 -29.13 -24.02 1.59
N PHE A 545 -28.14 -23.55 0.83
CA PHE A 545 -27.14 -24.39 0.16
C PHE A 545 -26.37 -25.29 1.13
N THR A 546 -25.84 -24.72 2.21
CA THR A 546 -25.11 -25.47 3.24
C THR A 546 -26.01 -26.46 4.00
N ALA A 547 -27.28 -26.10 4.26
CA ALA A 547 -28.25 -27.01 4.87
C ALA A 547 -28.57 -28.20 3.96
N THR A 548 -28.84 -27.96 2.67
CA THR A 548 -29.14 -29.04 1.70
C THR A 548 -27.94 -29.97 1.49
N ARG A 549 -26.71 -29.42 1.42
CA ARG A 549 -25.47 -30.21 1.32
C ARG A 549 -25.27 -31.18 2.48
N ARG A 550 -25.62 -30.79 3.71
CA ARG A 550 -25.55 -31.67 4.90
C ARG A 550 -26.57 -32.80 4.92
N THR A 551 -27.61 -32.73 4.09
CA THR A 551 -28.68 -33.75 4.02
C THR A 551 -28.53 -34.74 2.85
N ALA A 552 -27.54 -34.56 1.97
CA ALA A 552 -27.30 -35.46 0.84
C ALA A 552 -26.45 -36.67 1.24
N PRO A 553 -26.81 -37.92 0.89
CA PRO A 553 -26.07 -39.11 1.30
C PRO A 553 -24.75 -39.27 0.51
N THR A 554 -23.64 -39.38 1.22
CA THR A 554 -22.30 -39.63 0.67
C THR A 554 -22.10 -41.10 0.27
N THR A 555 -22.07 -41.38 -1.03
CA THR A 555 -21.62 -42.69 -1.55
C THR A 555 -20.10 -42.78 -1.51
N VAL A 556 -19.56 -43.53 -0.54
CA VAL A 556 -18.14 -43.88 -0.45
C VAL A 556 -17.85 -45.13 -1.31
N PRO A 557 -16.87 -45.10 -2.23
CA PRO A 557 -16.39 -46.31 -2.90
C PRO A 557 -15.57 -47.15 -1.92
N ALA A 558 -15.90 -48.43 -1.78
CA ALA A 558 -15.14 -49.37 -0.93
C ALA A 558 -13.78 -49.74 -1.57
N PRO A 559 -12.73 -50.03 -0.78
CA PRO A 559 -11.42 -50.39 -1.30
C PRO A 559 -11.40 -51.82 -1.85
N VAL A 560 -10.78 -52.00 -3.01
CA VAL A 560 -10.50 -53.32 -3.60
C VAL A 560 -9.05 -53.68 -3.33
N ALA A 561 -8.80 -54.86 -2.74
CA ALA A 561 -7.46 -55.29 -2.32
C ALA A 561 -7.03 -56.57 -3.03
N SER A 562 -5.78 -56.60 -3.54
CA SER A 562 -4.96 -57.79 -3.90
C SER A 562 -3.74 -57.37 -4.73
N THR A 563 -2.52 -57.92 -4.63
CA THR A 563 -1.81 -58.75 -3.61
C THR A 563 -0.29 -58.66 -3.92
N ALA A 564 0.55 -59.25 -3.05
CA ALA A 564 1.99 -59.54 -3.20
C ALA A 564 2.97 -58.40 -2.82
N LEU A 565 4.04 -58.63 -2.04
CA LEU A 565 4.48 -59.86 -1.35
C LEU A 565 5.26 -59.48 -0.07
N GLN A 566 5.05 -60.20 1.02
CA GLN A 566 5.78 -59.99 2.28
C GLN A 566 7.16 -60.64 2.24
N GLN A 567 8.17 -59.97 2.79
CA GLN A 567 9.28 -60.61 3.50
C GLN A 567 9.58 -59.82 4.78
N ALA A 568 9.60 -60.51 5.91
CA ALA A 568 10.03 -59.95 7.20
C ALA A 568 11.49 -60.38 7.49
N PRO A 569 12.33 -59.53 8.10
CA PRO A 569 13.74 -59.83 8.30
C PRO A 569 13.99 -60.74 9.51
N VAL A 570 15.00 -61.59 9.40
CA VAL A 570 15.54 -62.45 10.47
C VAL A 570 16.64 -61.67 11.22
N PRO A 571 16.75 -61.77 12.56
CA PRO A 571 17.72 -60.98 13.32
C PRO A 571 19.11 -61.64 13.38
N GLY A 572 20.18 -60.84 13.18
CA GLY A 572 21.51 -61.18 13.69
C GLY A 572 22.73 -60.73 12.87
N THR A 573 23.43 -59.69 13.37
CA THR A 573 24.88 -59.40 13.16
C THR A 573 25.35 -58.96 11.74
N PRO A 574 26.46 -58.21 11.66
CA PRO A 574 26.64 -56.82 12.10
C PRO A 574 26.72 -55.84 10.92
N GLN A 575 26.41 -54.56 11.14
CA GLN A 575 26.52 -53.52 10.11
C GLN A 575 27.98 -53.31 9.66
N ALA A 576 28.25 -53.54 8.37
CA ALA A 576 29.31 -52.83 7.68
C ALA A 576 28.89 -51.34 7.52
N GLY A 577 29.86 -50.42 7.64
CA GLY A 577 29.57 -48.99 7.69
C GLY A 577 28.90 -48.43 6.42
N PRO A 578 28.28 -47.23 6.51
CA PRO A 578 27.59 -46.63 5.38
C PRO A 578 28.57 -46.37 4.23
N THR A 579 28.36 -47.10 3.14
CA THR A 579 28.81 -46.70 1.79
C THR A 579 28.18 -45.34 1.48
N PRO A 580 28.84 -44.42 0.73
CA PRO A 580 28.30 -43.08 0.51
C PRO A 580 26.91 -43.17 -0.11
N ALA A 581 25.90 -42.69 0.62
CA ALA A 581 24.53 -42.69 0.13
C ALA A 581 24.46 -41.83 -1.14
N GLY A 582 23.90 -42.40 -2.20
CA GLY A 582 23.66 -41.65 -3.44
C GLY A 582 22.78 -40.43 -3.15
N THR A 583 22.98 -39.38 -3.94
CA THR A 583 22.22 -38.12 -3.86
C THR A 583 20.72 -38.39 -3.68
N PRO A 584 20.08 -37.88 -2.61
CA PRO A 584 18.65 -38.10 -2.41
C PRO A 584 17.85 -37.48 -3.56
N ASP A 585 16.94 -38.26 -4.13
CA ASP A 585 16.06 -37.81 -5.20
C ASP A 585 15.16 -36.65 -4.72
N LEU A 586 15.12 -35.57 -5.50
CA LEU A 586 14.39 -34.36 -5.16
C LEU A 586 12.90 -34.61 -4.98
N ALA A 587 12.27 -35.42 -5.83
CA ALA A 587 10.83 -35.67 -5.76
C ALA A 587 10.46 -36.51 -4.52
N ILE A 588 11.34 -37.44 -4.11
CA ILE A 588 11.17 -38.19 -2.86
C ILE A 588 11.29 -37.24 -1.65
N ALA A 589 12.28 -36.34 -1.66
CA ALA A 589 12.45 -35.37 -0.59
C ALA A 589 11.29 -34.35 -0.49
N GLU A 590 10.68 -33.97 -1.62
CA GLU A 590 9.48 -33.13 -1.66
C GLU A 590 8.26 -33.81 -1.04
N ALA A 591 8.04 -35.09 -1.37
CA ALA A 591 6.94 -35.86 -0.82
C ALA A 591 7.06 -36.03 0.70
N GLU A 592 8.25 -36.38 1.22
CA GLU A 592 8.47 -36.48 2.67
C GLU A 592 8.40 -35.13 3.38
N LEU A 593 8.88 -34.03 2.78
CA LEU A 593 8.74 -32.69 3.34
C LEU A 593 7.26 -32.30 3.49
N LEU A 594 6.45 -32.48 2.45
CA LEU A 594 5.01 -32.15 2.52
C LEU A 594 4.25 -33.06 3.48
N ALA A 595 4.60 -34.35 3.54
CA ALA A 595 4.02 -35.30 4.50
C ALA A 595 4.36 -34.93 5.96
N ALA A 596 5.60 -34.51 6.22
CA ALA A 596 6.02 -34.04 7.55
C ALA A 596 5.44 -32.66 7.91
N ALA A 597 5.17 -31.81 6.91
CA ALA A 597 4.58 -30.48 7.09
C ALA A 597 3.06 -30.50 7.30
N ALA A 598 2.34 -31.51 6.78
CA ALA A 598 0.88 -31.57 6.80
C ALA A 598 0.22 -31.30 8.18
N PRO A 599 0.73 -31.80 9.33
CA PRO A 599 0.16 -31.47 10.66
C PRO A 599 0.25 -29.99 11.05
N PHE A 600 1.17 -29.24 10.42
CA PHE A 600 1.50 -27.85 10.71
C PHE A 600 0.82 -26.86 9.75
N LEU A 601 0.16 -27.34 8.68
CA LEU A 601 -0.50 -26.56 7.62
C LEU A 601 -2.04 -26.51 7.78
N THR A 602 -2.53 -26.53 9.02
CA THR A 602 -3.94 -26.78 9.36
C THR A 602 -4.85 -25.55 9.32
N GLY A 603 -4.41 -24.44 8.74
CA GLY A 603 -5.22 -23.22 8.54
C GLY A 603 -5.65 -22.54 9.84
N ASN A 604 -4.88 -22.74 10.92
CA ASN A 604 -5.13 -22.22 12.26
C ASN A 604 -3.81 -21.68 12.82
N GLU A 605 -3.36 -20.56 12.23
CA GLU A 605 -1.95 -20.13 12.19
C GLU A 605 -1.31 -19.92 13.57
N HIS A 606 -2.10 -19.49 14.55
CA HIS A 606 -1.68 -19.24 15.93
C HIS A 606 -1.33 -20.51 16.72
N ARG A 607 -1.78 -21.69 16.26
CA ARG A 607 -1.58 -22.99 16.96
C ARG A 607 -0.43 -23.83 16.40
N SER A 608 0.06 -23.51 15.21
CA SER A 608 1.16 -24.26 14.58
C SER A 608 2.49 -23.86 15.20
N ALA A 609 3.34 -24.86 15.48
CA ALA A 609 4.70 -24.66 15.97
C ALA A 609 5.68 -24.17 14.89
N LEU A 610 5.22 -24.10 13.64
CA LEU A 610 5.95 -23.51 12.52
C LEU A 610 5.59 -22.01 12.42
N SER A 611 6.55 -21.13 12.09
CA SER A 611 6.27 -19.70 11.93
C SER A 611 5.28 -19.45 10.78
N VAL A 612 4.62 -18.28 10.77
CA VAL A 612 3.65 -17.93 9.72
C VAL A 612 4.32 -17.94 8.34
N HIS A 613 5.51 -17.34 8.22
CA HIS A 613 6.35 -17.44 7.03
C HIS A 613 6.66 -18.90 6.63
N GLY A 614 7.04 -19.75 7.59
CA GLY A 614 7.33 -21.18 7.33
C GLY A 614 6.11 -21.97 6.85
N GLN A 615 4.94 -21.73 7.44
CA GLN A 615 3.67 -22.31 7.00
C GLN A 615 3.35 -21.88 5.56
N HIS A 616 3.54 -20.60 5.25
CA HIS A 616 3.30 -20.08 3.91
C HIS A 616 4.22 -20.70 2.86
N VAL A 617 5.54 -20.75 3.10
CA VAL A 617 6.52 -21.34 2.16
C VAL A 617 6.17 -22.79 1.83
N LEU A 618 5.79 -23.60 2.83
CA LEU A 618 5.45 -25.01 2.62
C LEU A 618 4.06 -25.20 1.98
N ALA A 619 3.09 -24.32 2.28
CA ALA A 619 1.81 -24.30 1.56
C ALA A 619 1.98 -23.92 0.08
N HIS A 620 2.81 -22.93 -0.23
CA HIS A 620 3.10 -22.52 -1.60
C HIS A 620 3.85 -23.61 -2.39
N LEU A 621 4.76 -24.36 -1.75
CA LEU A 621 5.38 -25.54 -2.36
C LEU A 621 4.34 -26.63 -2.68
N ARG A 622 3.46 -26.95 -1.72
CA ARG A 622 2.35 -27.90 -1.92
C ARG A 622 1.47 -27.51 -3.11
N ASP A 623 1.05 -26.25 -3.16
CA ASP A 623 0.09 -25.77 -4.14
C ASP A 623 0.71 -25.66 -5.55
N ALA A 624 1.99 -25.24 -5.65
CA ALA A 624 2.74 -25.23 -6.90
C ALA A 624 2.96 -26.64 -7.48
N LEU A 625 3.21 -27.64 -6.62
CA LEU A 625 3.31 -29.06 -7.00
C LEU A 625 1.95 -29.63 -7.42
N ALA A 626 0.88 -29.36 -6.65
CA ALA A 626 -0.45 -29.88 -6.93
C ALA A 626 -1.06 -29.33 -8.24
N ALA A 627 -0.85 -28.04 -8.53
CA ALA A 627 -1.40 -27.38 -9.71
C ALA A 627 -0.53 -27.53 -10.98
N SER A 628 0.63 -28.19 -10.90
CA SER A 628 1.61 -28.28 -12.01
C SER A 628 2.02 -26.90 -12.58
N HIS A 629 2.13 -25.88 -11.73
CA HIS A 629 2.50 -24.52 -12.14
C HIS A 629 4.01 -24.43 -12.46
N VAL A 630 4.39 -24.91 -13.65
CA VAL A 630 5.79 -25.07 -14.13
C VAL A 630 6.66 -23.82 -13.91
N HIS A 631 6.07 -22.63 -13.99
CA HIS A 631 6.73 -21.33 -13.86
C HIS A 631 6.87 -20.82 -12.41
N LEU A 632 6.09 -21.33 -11.45
CA LEU A 632 6.21 -20.97 -10.02
C LEU A 632 7.01 -22.00 -9.22
N LEU A 633 7.06 -23.25 -9.70
CA LEU A 633 7.71 -24.36 -9.03
C LEU A 633 9.21 -24.12 -8.72
N PRO A 634 10.05 -23.53 -9.60
CA PRO A 634 11.46 -23.25 -9.27
C PRO A 634 11.64 -22.33 -8.06
N ALA A 635 10.82 -21.27 -7.96
CA ALA A 635 10.88 -20.32 -6.85
C ALA A 635 10.36 -20.95 -5.53
N ALA A 636 9.28 -21.72 -5.60
CA ALA A 636 8.74 -22.44 -4.45
C ALA A 636 9.75 -23.45 -3.88
N ARG A 637 10.46 -24.17 -4.76
CA ARG A 637 11.54 -25.10 -4.40
C ARG A 637 12.71 -24.39 -3.71
N ALA A 638 13.20 -23.29 -4.29
CA ALA A 638 14.30 -22.51 -3.72
C ALA A 638 13.97 -21.96 -2.32
N ARG A 639 12.77 -21.42 -2.10
CA ARG A 639 12.33 -20.92 -0.79
C ARG A 639 12.16 -22.04 0.25
N ALA A 640 11.67 -23.22 -0.13
CA ALA A 640 11.61 -24.36 0.78
C ALA A 640 13.01 -24.93 1.12
N ALA A 641 13.96 -24.86 0.18
CA ALA A 641 15.35 -25.25 0.42
C ALA A 641 16.08 -24.25 1.33
N GLU A 642 15.72 -22.97 1.26
CA GLU A 642 16.15 -21.91 2.17
C GLU A 642 15.57 -22.11 3.57
N LEU A 643 14.28 -22.49 3.68
CA LEU A 643 13.64 -22.82 4.96
C LEU A 643 14.34 -24.00 5.67
N GLY A 644 14.84 -24.98 4.91
CA GLY A 644 15.65 -26.09 5.43
C GLY A 644 17.11 -25.74 5.76
N ALA A 645 17.65 -24.66 5.19
CA ALA A 645 18.96 -24.11 5.58
C ALA A 645 18.91 -23.36 6.92
N ARG A 646 17.76 -22.74 7.22
CA ARG A 646 17.54 -21.93 8.44
C ARG A 646 17.30 -22.84 9.66
N ARG A 647 17.98 -22.55 10.78
CA ARG A 647 17.69 -23.22 12.06
C ARG A 647 16.36 -22.73 12.65
N LEU A 648 15.27 -23.38 12.27
CA LEU A 648 13.94 -23.13 12.83
C LEU A 648 13.85 -23.54 14.31
N ARG A 649 13.25 -22.68 15.14
CA ARG A 649 12.91 -22.97 16.54
C ARG A 649 11.62 -23.81 16.62
N LEU A 650 11.73 -25.09 16.27
CA LEU A 650 10.66 -26.08 16.47
C LEU A 650 10.79 -26.76 17.85
N PRO A 651 9.68 -27.10 18.54
CA PRO A 651 9.69 -27.81 19.82
C PRO A 651 10.29 -29.22 19.72
N GLN A 652 10.59 -29.82 20.87
CA GLN A 652 11.16 -31.17 20.99
C GLN A 652 10.06 -32.24 21.01
N GLU A 653 9.23 -32.26 19.97
CA GLU A 653 8.11 -33.20 19.79
C GLU A 653 8.35 -34.12 18.58
N PRO A 654 7.87 -35.39 18.57
CA PRO A 654 8.16 -36.34 17.49
C PRO A 654 7.78 -35.85 16.08
N ALA A 655 6.66 -35.11 15.96
CA ALA A 655 6.24 -34.51 14.68
C ALA A 655 7.16 -33.35 14.25
N ALA A 656 7.64 -32.56 15.20
CA ALA A 656 8.56 -31.46 14.95
C ALA A 656 9.98 -31.96 14.59
N GLU A 657 10.42 -33.06 15.20
CA GLU A 657 11.67 -33.74 14.83
C GLU A 657 11.59 -34.31 13.40
N ARG A 658 10.45 -34.94 13.04
CA ARG A 658 10.21 -35.41 11.67
C ARG A 658 10.25 -34.27 10.66
N LEU A 659 9.62 -33.12 10.95
CA LEU A 659 9.69 -31.95 10.08
C LEU A 659 11.12 -31.40 9.94
N ARG A 660 11.88 -31.33 11.04
CA ARG A 660 13.28 -30.88 11.04
C ARG A 660 14.18 -31.79 10.20
N ALA A 661 13.99 -33.10 10.31
CA ALA A 661 14.70 -34.09 9.49
C ALA A 661 14.31 -33.97 8.00
N ALA A 662 13.03 -33.83 7.67
CA ALA A 662 12.55 -33.71 6.30
C ALA A 662 13.03 -32.39 5.63
N LEU A 663 13.01 -31.27 6.35
CA LEU A 663 13.60 -30.00 5.88
C LEU A 663 15.10 -30.11 5.59
N THR A 664 15.84 -30.83 6.45
CA THR A 664 17.28 -31.05 6.26
C THR A 664 17.55 -31.91 5.02
N ALA A 665 16.79 -33.01 4.85
CA ALA A 665 16.89 -33.88 3.69
C ALA A 665 16.51 -33.15 2.38
N TYR A 666 15.47 -32.31 2.42
CA TYR A 666 15.05 -31.50 1.29
C TYR A 666 16.12 -30.48 0.87
N HIS A 667 16.71 -29.77 1.83
CA HIS A 667 17.80 -28.83 1.56
C HIS A 667 18.99 -29.53 0.87
N GLN A 668 19.36 -30.73 1.31
CA GLN A 668 20.43 -31.52 0.70
C GLN A 668 20.08 -31.98 -0.72
N ALA A 669 18.86 -32.48 -0.95
CA ALA A 669 18.38 -32.91 -2.27
C ALA A 669 18.30 -31.74 -3.25
N ALA A 670 17.75 -30.60 -2.82
CA ALA A 670 17.64 -29.37 -3.61
C ALA A 670 19.02 -28.83 -4.00
N THR A 671 19.95 -28.73 -3.04
CA THR A 671 21.33 -28.27 -3.30
C THR A 671 22.02 -29.16 -4.33
N ALA A 672 21.90 -30.48 -4.21
CA ALA A 672 22.51 -31.42 -5.14
C ALA A 672 21.81 -31.48 -6.52
N ALA A 673 20.55 -31.06 -6.61
CA ALA A 673 19.83 -30.83 -7.86
C ALA A 673 20.14 -29.46 -8.51
N GLY A 674 21.09 -28.69 -7.96
CA GLY A 674 21.47 -27.37 -8.46
C GLY A 674 20.50 -26.24 -8.09
N ILE A 675 19.55 -26.50 -7.18
CA ILE A 675 18.64 -25.48 -6.63
C ILE A 675 19.37 -24.80 -5.47
N THR A 676 20.05 -23.70 -5.77
CA THR A 676 20.75 -22.90 -4.76
C THR A 676 19.75 -22.13 -3.87
N PRO A 677 19.72 -22.36 -2.55
CA PRO A 677 19.10 -21.41 -1.63
C PRO A 677 19.88 -20.09 -1.63
N SER A 678 19.23 -18.96 -1.35
CA SER A 678 19.93 -17.67 -1.35
C SER A 678 21.07 -17.65 -0.33
N ALA A 679 22.18 -17.03 -0.70
CA ALA A 679 23.44 -17.13 0.02
C ALA A 679 23.44 -16.32 1.32
N LEU A 680 23.00 -16.94 2.41
CA LEU A 680 23.36 -16.49 3.76
C LEU A 680 24.89 -16.63 3.95
N PRO A 681 25.57 -15.65 4.58
CA PRO A 681 27.00 -15.74 4.82
C PRO A 681 27.31 -16.92 5.75
N ALA A 682 28.22 -17.79 5.32
CA ALA A 682 28.74 -18.83 6.20
C ALA A 682 29.48 -18.18 7.38
N PRO A 683 29.29 -18.68 8.63
CA PRO A 683 30.02 -18.14 9.77
C PRO A 683 31.52 -18.38 9.59
N ALA A 684 32.30 -17.29 9.54
CA ALA A 684 33.74 -17.39 9.45
C ALA A 684 34.31 -18.13 10.68
N PRO A 685 35.22 -19.09 10.51
CA PRO A 685 35.84 -19.77 11.65
C PRO A 685 36.69 -18.79 12.45
N ALA A 686 36.47 -18.72 13.77
CA ALA A 686 37.26 -17.88 14.66
C ALA A 686 38.73 -18.36 14.69
N GLY A 687 39.67 -17.48 14.28
CA GLY A 687 41.06 -17.85 14.04
C GLY A 687 42.08 -16.75 14.37
N VAL A 688 42.36 -16.60 15.66
CA VAL A 688 43.68 -16.30 16.27
C VAL A 688 44.65 -15.33 15.55
N THR A 689 44.77 -14.12 16.13
CA THR A 689 45.94 -13.22 16.23
C THR A 689 47.25 -13.52 15.46
N GLY A 690 47.76 -12.55 14.69
CA GLY A 690 49.16 -12.49 14.22
C GLY A 690 49.49 -11.17 13.47
N PRO A 691 50.67 -10.53 13.62
CA PRO A 691 50.83 -9.11 13.30
C PRO A 691 51.37 -8.75 11.89
N VAL A 692 51.12 -7.48 11.54
CA VAL A 692 51.49 -6.71 10.33
C VAL A 692 52.99 -6.74 9.99
N ARG A 693 53.32 -6.68 8.69
CA ARG A 693 54.49 -5.93 8.18
C ARG A 693 54.27 -5.35 6.77
N PRO A 694 54.82 -4.15 6.44
CA PRO A 694 54.53 -3.42 5.21
C PRO A 694 55.60 -3.59 4.12
N VAL A 695 55.25 -3.30 2.86
CA VAL A 695 56.22 -3.05 1.77
C VAL A 695 55.77 -1.83 0.95
N THR A 696 56.76 -1.00 0.57
CA THR A 696 56.68 0.33 -0.05
C THR A 696 56.43 0.32 -1.57
N PRO A 697 56.04 1.47 -2.18
CA PRO A 697 55.74 1.61 -3.61
C PRO A 697 56.99 1.91 -4.48
N VAL A 698 56.83 1.95 -5.83
CA VAL A 698 57.67 2.59 -6.91
C VAL A 698 57.66 1.74 -8.20
N PRO A 699 57.68 2.27 -9.45
CA PRO A 699 57.17 3.54 -10.03
C PRO A 699 56.38 3.34 -11.38
N ALA A 700 56.00 4.43 -12.06
CA ALA A 700 55.59 4.43 -13.49
C ALA A 700 56.76 4.79 -14.43
N PRO A 701 56.83 4.24 -15.66
CA PRO A 701 56.85 5.08 -16.89
C PRO A 701 56.30 4.33 -18.16
N PRO A 702 56.40 4.86 -19.40
CA PRO A 702 56.35 6.25 -19.89
C PRO A 702 55.27 6.48 -20.98
N THR A 703 55.07 7.75 -21.35
CA THR A 703 54.24 8.23 -22.46
C THR A 703 54.80 7.87 -23.85
N ALA A 704 53.93 7.64 -24.84
CA ALA A 704 54.27 7.72 -26.27
C ALA A 704 53.20 8.51 -27.04
N SER A 705 53.64 9.38 -27.96
CA SER A 705 52.81 10.24 -28.83
C SER A 705 52.97 9.85 -30.30
N LEU A 706 52.35 10.61 -31.23
CA LEU A 706 52.36 10.50 -32.71
C LEU A 706 51.23 9.60 -33.28
N GLU A 707 50.58 9.90 -34.42
CA GLU A 707 50.38 11.15 -35.18
C GLU A 707 49.12 11.01 -36.08
N VAL A 708 48.73 12.07 -36.80
CA VAL A 708 47.45 12.16 -37.56
C VAL A 708 47.63 11.90 -39.06
N THR A 709 46.71 11.13 -39.68
CA THR A 709 46.52 11.13 -41.14
C THR A 709 45.05 10.88 -41.53
N GLU A 710 44.45 11.78 -42.31
CA GLU A 710 43.19 11.55 -43.05
C GLU A 710 43.46 10.77 -44.36
N PRO A 711 42.45 10.16 -45.03
CA PRO A 711 41.81 10.91 -46.13
C PRO A 711 40.35 10.56 -46.53
N ALA A 712 39.73 11.54 -47.21
CA ALA A 712 38.80 11.45 -48.35
C ALA A 712 37.31 11.04 -48.16
N ALA A 713 36.46 11.72 -48.93
CA ALA A 713 34.99 11.61 -48.94
C ALA A 713 34.45 10.99 -50.25
N ALA A 714 33.17 10.61 -50.26
CA ALA A 714 32.42 10.25 -51.47
C ALA A 714 30.95 10.72 -51.39
N GLU A 715 30.42 11.15 -52.54
CA GLU A 715 29.10 11.78 -52.72
C GLU A 715 27.98 10.78 -53.14
N PRO A 716 26.68 11.17 -53.09
CA PRO A 716 25.55 10.25 -53.23
C PRO A 716 25.05 10.04 -54.67
N THR A 717 24.23 9.00 -54.87
CA THR A 717 23.50 8.72 -56.13
C THR A 717 21.99 8.58 -55.91
N ALA A 718 21.22 8.74 -57.00
CA ALA A 718 19.82 9.20 -56.96
C ALA A 718 18.76 8.17 -57.39
N ASP A 719 17.51 8.51 -57.05
CA ASP A 719 16.17 8.25 -57.64
C ASP A 719 15.92 7.09 -58.62
N ALA A 720 14.74 6.47 -58.45
CA ALA A 720 13.95 5.87 -59.54
C ALA A 720 12.44 5.93 -59.22
N GLU A 721 11.64 6.41 -60.18
CA GLU A 721 10.17 6.54 -60.11
C GLU A 721 9.43 5.24 -60.48
N ALA A 722 8.14 5.15 -60.09
CA ALA A 722 7.11 4.48 -60.89
C ALA A 722 5.71 5.07 -60.59
N ALA A 723 4.89 5.25 -61.63
CA ALA A 723 3.57 5.88 -61.57
C ALA A 723 2.45 4.89 -62.06
N PRO A 724 1.21 5.31 -62.41
CA PRO A 724 0.00 4.78 -61.79
C PRO A 724 -0.82 3.80 -62.68
N GLY A 725 -1.85 3.16 -62.09
CA GLY A 725 -2.79 2.31 -62.84
C GLY A 725 -4.10 2.04 -62.09
N ASP A 726 -5.17 2.67 -62.60
CA ASP A 726 -6.59 2.29 -62.65
C ASP A 726 -7.40 1.86 -61.40
N ALA A 727 -8.66 2.29 -61.40
CA ALA A 727 -9.64 2.09 -60.32
C ALA A 727 -10.85 1.27 -60.81
N GLU A 728 -11.39 0.42 -59.95
CA GLU A 728 -12.78 -0.08 -60.04
C GLU A 728 -13.40 -0.24 -58.64
N ASP A 729 -14.71 0.00 -58.56
CA ASP A 729 -15.50 0.13 -57.31
C ASP A 729 -16.37 -1.11 -57.08
N VAL A 730 -16.10 -1.86 -56.00
CA VAL A 730 -17.01 -2.93 -55.51
C VAL A 730 -17.11 -2.94 -53.97
N ARG A 731 -18.09 -2.17 -53.49
CA ARG A 731 -18.98 -2.41 -52.31
C ARG A 731 -18.55 -3.47 -51.26
N ALA A 732 -18.32 -2.97 -50.04
CA ALA A 732 -18.73 -3.51 -48.74
C ALA A 732 -18.78 -5.04 -48.55
N ALA A 733 -17.71 -5.61 -47.99
CA ALA A 733 -17.73 -6.89 -47.29
C ALA A 733 -16.82 -6.86 -46.04
N ASP A 734 -17.36 -7.39 -44.95
CA ASP A 734 -16.83 -7.58 -43.59
C ASP A 734 -15.34 -8.03 -43.49
N PRO A 735 -14.46 -7.29 -42.76
CA PRO A 735 -13.03 -7.61 -42.66
C PRO A 735 -12.72 -8.62 -41.53
N ALA A 736 -13.22 -9.85 -41.66
CA ALA A 736 -12.76 -10.97 -40.86
C ALA A 736 -11.32 -11.38 -41.24
N ARG A 737 -10.37 -11.23 -40.30
CA ARG A 737 -9.04 -11.89 -40.21
C ARG A 737 -8.29 -12.14 -41.53
N ARG A 738 -7.24 -11.34 -41.79
CA ARG A 738 -6.04 -11.81 -42.52
C ARG A 738 -4.82 -11.80 -41.62
N VAL A 739 -4.41 -12.99 -41.16
CA VAL A 739 -3.05 -13.23 -40.67
C VAL A 739 -2.19 -13.51 -41.89
N VAL A 740 -1.17 -12.69 -42.14
CA VAL A 740 -0.17 -12.97 -43.18
C VAL A 740 0.78 -14.03 -42.63
N GLU A 741 0.63 -15.28 -43.09
CA GLU A 741 1.67 -16.29 -42.92
C GLU A 741 2.87 -15.92 -43.80
N GLY A 742 4.04 -15.82 -43.18
CA GLY A 742 5.27 -15.43 -43.85
C GLY A 742 6.50 -15.95 -43.09
N VAL A 743 7.09 -17.02 -43.63
CA VAL A 743 8.45 -17.55 -43.44
C VAL A 743 9.10 -17.30 -42.07
N VAL A 744 9.29 -18.39 -41.31
CA VAL A 744 10.13 -18.39 -40.11
C VAL A 744 11.60 -18.22 -40.50
N MET A 745 12.13 -17.00 -40.37
CA MET A 745 13.55 -16.79 -40.15
C MET A 745 13.83 -16.87 -38.66
N GLU A 746 14.75 -17.74 -38.24
CA GLU A 746 15.22 -17.78 -36.85
C GLU A 746 15.77 -16.40 -36.47
N ALA A 747 15.18 -15.80 -35.44
CA ALA A 747 15.72 -14.58 -34.85
C ALA A 747 17.03 -14.94 -34.11
N PRO A 748 18.08 -14.09 -34.20
CA PRO A 748 19.29 -14.32 -33.42
C PRO A 748 18.94 -14.33 -31.92
N SER A 749 19.51 -15.29 -31.19
CA SER A 749 19.37 -15.36 -29.73
C SER A 749 19.98 -14.12 -29.06
N ALA A 750 19.47 -13.80 -27.86
CA ALA A 750 20.08 -12.78 -27.01
C ALA A 750 21.52 -13.17 -26.64
N SER A 751 22.42 -12.20 -26.60
CA SER A 751 23.76 -12.29 -26.01
C SER A 751 23.67 -12.58 -24.50
N PHE A 752 22.57 -12.16 -23.86
CA PHE A 752 22.29 -12.42 -22.45
C PHE A 752 21.73 -13.85 -22.28
N SER A 753 22.63 -14.82 -22.14
CA SER A 753 22.35 -16.27 -22.12
C SER A 753 21.64 -16.81 -20.87
N ASP A 754 21.07 -15.94 -20.03
CA ASP A 754 21.01 -16.21 -18.60
C ASP A 754 19.80 -15.53 -17.93
N ASP A 755 18.84 -16.34 -17.50
CA ASP A 755 17.67 -15.93 -16.72
C ASP A 755 17.98 -15.74 -15.22
N THR A 756 19.26 -15.84 -14.81
CA THR A 756 19.74 -15.54 -13.46
C THR A 756 19.23 -14.17 -13.00
N PRO A 757 18.46 -14.11 -11.89
CA PRO A 757 18.00 -12.86 -11.32
C PRO A 757 19.19 -11.94 -10.97
N PRO A 758 19.03 -10.61 -11.05
CA PRO A 758 20.00 -9.70 -10.45
C PRO A 758 20.16 -10.03 -8.95
N PRO A 759 21.39 -10.03 -8.40
CA PRO A 759 21.64 -10.43 -7.02
C PRO A 759 20.84 -9.57 -6.01
N GLU A 760 20.48 -10.18 -4.86
CA GLU A 760 19.75 -9.49 -3.79
C GLU A 760 20.44 -8.17 -3.41
N GLY A 761 19.64 -7.12 -3.24
CA GLY A 761 20.13 -5.75 -3.05
C GLY A 761 20.45 -4.97 -4.34
N THR A 762 20.13 -5.45 -5.54
CA THR A 762 20.26 -4.66 -6.79
C THR A 762 19.11 -3.64 -6.94
N PRO A 763 19.27 -2.35 -6.53
CA PRO A 763 18.14 -1.61 -5.95
C PRO A 763 17.01 -1.22 -6.91
N GLY A 764 15.81 -1.09 -6.34
CA GLY A 764 14.69 -0.36 -6.94
C GLY A 764 14.78 1.13 -6.61
N THR A 765 15.62 1.88 -7.32
CA THR A 765 15.69 3.36 -7.24
C THR A 765 16.00 3.94 -5.84
N GLY A 766 16.98 3.35 -5.13
CA GLY A 766 17.53 3.87 -3.87
C GLY A 766 19.07 3.99 -3.96
N GLY A 767 19.76 2.84 -3.90
CA GLY A 767 21.20 2.76 -4.23
C GLY A 767 21.45 2.70 -5.74
N ARG A 768 22.47 3.42 -6.25
CA ARG A 768 22.79 3.50 -7.69
C ARG A 768 23.72 2.38 -8.18
N ASN A 769 23.57 1.15 -7.68
CA ASN A 769 24.38 0.02 -8.14
C ASN A 769 23.75 -0.65 -9.38
N TYR A 770 24.16 -0.20 -10.56
CA TYR A 770 23.77 -0.80 -11.84
C TYR A 770 24.77 -1.86 -12.35
N THR A 771 25.79 -2.22 -11.57
CA THR A 771 26.95 -3.02 -12.01
C THR A 771 26.55 -4.34 -12.65
N PHE A 772 25.56 -5.06 -12.10
CA PHE A 772 25.04 -6.30 -12.72
C PHE A 772 24.56 -6.10 -14.16
N PHE A 773 23.76 -5.06 -14.41
CA PHE A 773 23.21 -4.79 -15.74
C PHE A 773 24.25 -4.19 -16.70
N LEU A 774 25.18 -3.39 -16.17
CA LEU A 774 26.31 -2.84 -16.94
C LEU A 774 27.29 -3.93 -17.35
N ASN A 775 27.55 -4.91 -16.47
CA ASN A 775 28.34 -6.09 -16.79
C ASN A 775 27.71 -6.84 -17.97
N LYS A 776 26.40 -7.14 -17.97
CA LYS A 776 25.76 -7.80 -19.12
C LYS A 776 26.04 -7.07 -20.45
N ILE A 777 25.95 -5.73 -20.49
CA ILE A 777 26.30 -4.94 -21.70
C ILE A 777 27.78 -5.09 -22.07
N ARG A 778 28.69 -4.97 -21.10
CA ARG A 778 30.14 -5.15 -21.29
C ARG A 778 30.47 -6.55 -21.81
N ASP A 779 29.96 -7.59 -21.16
CA ASP A 779 30.22 -8.99 -21.47
C ASP A 779 29.78 -9.33 -22.91
N ALA A 780 28.65 -8.77 -23.38
CA ALA A 780 28.21 -8.90 -24.77
C ALA A 780 29.13 -8.18 -25.77
N VAL A 781 29.70 -7.01 -25.40
CA VAL A 781 30.67 -6.28 -26.22
C VAL A 781 32.01 -7.04 -26.28
N GLU A 782 32.50 -7.53 -25.15
CA GLU A 782 33.71 -8.35 -25.06
C GLU A 782 33.57 -9.65 -25.88
N GLN A 783 32.42 -10.34 -25.78
CA GLN A 783 32.11 -11.51 -26.59
C GLN A 783 32.10 -11.16 -28.09
N ALA A 784 31.43 -10.08 -28.51
CA ALA A 784 31.34 -9.71 -29.92
C ALA A 784 32.71 -9.30 -30.49
N LEU A 785 33.55 -8.64 -29.71
CA LEU A 785 34.94 -8.33 -30.08
C LEU A 785 35.80 -9.60 -30.17
N GLY A 786 35.62 -10.57 -29.27
CA GLY A 786 36.26 -11.88 -29.35
C GLY A 786 35.85 -12.66 -30.60
N GLU A 787 34.54 -12.75 -30.88
CA GLU A 787 33.98 -13.37 -32.09
C GLU A 787 34.48 -12.68 -33.38
N ALA A 788 34.73 -11.37 -33.34
CA ALA A 788 35.25 -10.58 -34.45
C ALA A 788 36.79 -10.51 -34.52
N ASN A 789 37.53 -11.22 -33.65
CA ASN A 789 39.00 -11.13 -33.52
C ASN A 789 39.53 -9.68 -33.34
N GLY A 790 38.75 -8.81 -32.68
CA GLY A 790 39.07 -7.41 -32.46
C GLY A 790 38.63 -6.42 -33.55
N ASP A 791 37.99 -6.89 -34.64
CA ASP A 791 37.41 -6.00 -35.65
C ASP A 791 36.19 -5.24 -35.07
N VAL A 792 36.38 -3.93 -34.91
CA VAL A 792 35.40 -2.98 -34.35
C VAL A 792 34.13 -2.89 -35.20
N ASP A 793 34.25 -2.82 -36.52
CA ASP A 793 33.10 -2.66 -37.42
C ASP A 793 32.31 -3.95 -37.54
N ALA A 794 32.99 -5.10 -37.60
CA ALA A 794 32.36 -6.41 -37.56
C ALA A 794 31.63 -6.65 -36.21
N ALA A 795 32.26 -6.30 -35.08
CA ALA A 795 31.64 -6.38 -33.75
C ALA A 795 30.40 -5.47 -33.64
N ILE A 796 30.49 -4.22 -34.09
CA ILE A 796 29.35 -3.29 -34.15
C ILE A 796 28.22 -3.83 -35.04
N ALA A 797 28.54 -4.43 -36.19
CA ALA A 797 27.56 -5.03 -37.08
C ALA A 797 26.87 -6.25 -36.46
N ALA A 798 27.60 -7.10 -35.73
CA ALA A 798 27.07 -8.24 -35.00
C ALA A 798 26.17 -7.79 -33.83
N LEU A 799 26.64 -6.89 -32.98
CA LEU A 799 25.89 -6.31 -31.85
C LEU A 799 24.61 -5.61 -32.32
N LYS A 800 24.65 -4.87 -33.44
CA LYS A 800 23.44 -4.26 -34.02
C LYS A 800 22.38 -5.32 -34.37
N LYS A 801 22.75 -6.53 -34.80
CA LYS A 801 21.78 -7.62 -35.05
C LYS A 801 21.16 -8.14 -33.75
N LYS A 802 21.95 -8.31 -32.67
CA LYS A 802 21.49 -8.80 -31.34
C LYS A 802 20.78 -7.72 -30.49
N ALA A 803 20.91 -6.44 -30.82
CA ALA A 803 20.38 -5.32 -30.02
C ALA A 803 18.87 -5.32 -29.71
N VAL A 804 18.01 -5.97 -30.52
CA VAL A 804 16.56 -6.11 -30.20
C VAL A 804 16.32 -7.15 -29.10
N PRO A 805 16.69 -8.44 -29.28
CA PRO A 805 16.53 -9.44 -28.22
C PRO A 805 17.29 -9.06 -26.94
N ASP A 806 18.48 -8.45 -27.06
CA ASP A 806 19.23 -7.95 -25.90
C ASP A 806 18.48 -6.82 -25.18
N SER A 807 17.86 -5.88 -25.89
CA SER A 807 17.03 -4.84 -25.25
C SER A 807 15.82 -5.41 -24.52
N MET A 808 15.18 -6.46 -25.08
CA MET A 808 14.04 -7.14 -24.45
C MET A 808 14.47 -7.91 -23.19
N ALA A 809 15.57 -8.66 -23.26
CA ALA A 809 16.12 -9.37 -22.11
C ALA A 809 16.61 -8.40 -21.01
N LEU A 810 17.27 -7.30 -21.36
CA LEU A 810 17.66 -6.27 -20.39
C LEU A 810 16.44 -5.55 -19.79
N PHE A 811 15.38 -5.32 -20.56
CA PHE A 811 14.11 -4.82 -20.02
C PHE A 811 13.46 -5.83 -19.06
N LYS A 812 13.45 -7.13 -19.41
CA LYS A 812 12.99 -8.23 -18.53
C LYS A 812 13.76 -8.27 -17.21
N LEU A 813 15.09 -8.13 -17.23
CA LEU A 813 15.93 -8.09 -16.03
C LEU A 813 15.74 -6.82 -15.20
N THR A 814 15.62 -5.65 -15.84
CA THR A 814 15.48 -4.36 -15.13
C THR A 814 14.09 -4.12 -14.54
N ARG A 815 13.07 -4.90 -14.92
CA ARG A 815 11.73 -4.89 -14.30
C ARG A 815 11.53 -5.91 -13.17
N VAL A 816 12.50 -6.79 -12.88
CA VAL A 816 12.36 -7.76 -11.78
C VAL A 816 12.17 -6.98 -10.47
N GLY A 817 11.08 -7.29 -9.75
CA GLY A 817 10.64 -6.53 -8.56
C GLY A 817 9.68 -5.36 -8.83
N ALA A 818 9.20 -5.16 -10.06
CA ALA A 818 8.18 -4.15 -10.37
C ALA A 818 6.75 -4.73 -10.37
N ASN A 819 5.83 -4.08 -9.66
CA ASN A 819 4.43 -4.52 -9.46
C ASN A 819 3.51 -4.35 -10.71
N TYR A 820 4.07 -4.40 -11.93
CA TYR A 820 3.35 -4.09 -13.17
C TYR A 820 3.27 -5.29 -14.11
N VAL A 821 2.04 -5.70 -14.43
CA VAL A 821 1.76 -6.71 -15.45
C VAL A 821 1.80 -6.06 -16.83
N HIS A 822 2.84 -6.32 -17.62
CA HIS A 822 2.77 -6.13 -19.07
C HIS A 822 2.35 -7.44 -19.73
N THR A 823 1.32 -7.39 -20.56
CA THR A 823 0.83 -8.52 -21.36
C THR A 823 0.88 -8.16 -22.83
N VAL A 824 1.01 -9.19 -23.67
CA VAL A 824 0.66 -9.11 -25.09
C VAL A 824 -0.85 -8.96 -25.17
N TYR A 825 -1.35 -7.78 -25.55
CA TYR A 825 -2.78 -7.52 -25.73
C TYR A 825 -3.17 -7.59 -27.22
N PRO A 826 -4.10 -8.48 -27.60
CA PRO A 826 -4.81 -8.39 -28.87
C PRO A 826 -6.35 -8.30 -28.70
N PRO A 827 -7.09 -7.71 -29.65
CA PRO A 827 -6.63 -6.80 -30.70
C PRO A 827 -6.45 -5.37 -30.15
N ALA A 828 -5.64 -4.56 -30.83
CA ALA A 828 -5.59 -3.12 -30.53
C ALA A 828 -6.94 -2.47 -30.89
N LEU A 829 -7.27 -1.36 -30.21
CA LEU A 829 -8.35 -0.47 -30.64
C LEU A 829 -8.10 -0.07 -32.10
N ASP A 830 -9.12 -0.03 -32.96
CA ASP A 830 -8.93 0.08 -34.42
C ASP A 830 -8.03 1.25 -34.84
N PHE A 831 -8.10 2.39 -34.12
CA PHE A 831 -7.27 3.57 -34.36
C PHE A 831 -5.79 3.44 -33.96
N LEU A 832 -5.40 2.38 -33.23
CA LEU A 832 -4.02 2.05 -32.87
C LEU A 832 -3.37 1.02 -33.82
N SER A 833 -4.15 0.43 -34.73
CA SER A 833 -3.61 -0.45 -35.78
C SER A 833 -3.44 0.30 -37.08
N LYS A 834 -2.41 -0.07 -37.84
CA LYS A 834 -2.13 0.57 -39.14
C LYS A 834 -3.05 0.00 -40.22
N PRO A 835 -3.70 0.86 -41.03
CA PRO A 835 -4.51 0.40 -42.16
C PRO A 835 -3.69 -0.30 -43.26
N GLY A 836 -2.41 0.08 -43.43
CA GLY A 836 -1.51 -0.49 -44.43
C GLY A 836 -0.02 -0.40 -44.07
N GLN A 837 0.81 -1.15 -44.80
CA GLN A 837 2.27 -1.15 -44.61
C GLN A 837 2.87 0.19 -45.08
N GLY A 838 3.23 1.05 -44.12
CA GLY A 838 3.77 2.39 -44.38
C GLY A 838 2.76 3.51 -44.11
N GLU A 839 1.50 3.17 -43.90
CA GLU A 839 0.47 4.11 -43.49
C GLU A 839 0.59 4.45 -42.00
N ALA A 840 0.13 5.64 -41.61
CA ALA A 840 0.02 6.02 -40.22
C ALA A 840 -1.26 5.42 -39.62
N ASP A 841 -1.21 5.07 -38.34
CA ASP A 841 -2.43 4.79 -37.57
C ASP A 841 -3.16 6.10 -37.21
N GLY A 842 -4.27 6.00 -36.48
CA GLY A 842 -5.12 7.14 -36.15
C GLY A 842 -4.53 8.11 -35.13
N VAL A 843 -3.49 7.72 -34.39
CA VAL A 843 -2.88 8.56 -33.34
C VAL A 843 -1.89 9.54 -33.93
N TRP A 844 -1.96 10.78 -33.47
CA TRP A 844 -1.10 11.86 -33.93
C TRP A 844 0.15 12.02 -33.07
N GLU A 845 1.26 11.48 -33.58
CA GLU A 845 2.59 11.95 -33.22
C GLU A 845 2.82 13.33 -33.85
N GLY A 846 3.17 14.35 -33.05
CA GLY A 846 3.38 15.72 -33.55
C GLY A 846 4.45 15.79 -34.63
N ARG A 847 4.06 15.86 -35.92
CA ARG A 847 5.01 15.75 -37.05
C ARG A 847 6.00 16.92 -37.09
N GLN A 848 7.28 16.57 -37.17
CA GLN A 848 8.38 17.28 -36.53
C GLN A 848 9.19 18.18 -37.49
N LYS A 849 8.55 19.11 -38.21
CA LYS A 849 9.25 19.99 -39.17
C LYS A 849 8.72 21.43 -39.14
N TRP A 850 8.93 22.12 -38.03
CA TRP A 850 8.52 23.53 -37.89
C TRP A 850 9.64 24.47 -38.34
N ARG A 851 9.26 25.57 -39.01
CA ARG A 851 10.14 26.70 -39.38
C ARG A 851 9.45 28.00 -39.01
N ASN A 852 10.23 28.98 -38.56
CA ASN A 852 9.75 30.33 -38.27
C ASN A 852 9.45 31.08 -39.58
N ALA A 853 8.26 30.84 -40.16
CA ALA A 853 7.90 31.41 -41.47
C ALA A 853 8.04 32.94 -41.54
N PRO A 854 7.61 33.74 -40.53
CA PRO A 854 7.86 35.19 -40.51
C PRO A 854 9.33 35.57 -40.62
N LEU A 855 10.23 34.84 -39.96
CA LEU A 855 11.68 35.07 -40.05
C LEU A 855 12.23 34.83 -41.46
N TYR A 856 11.86 33.70 -42.07
CA TYR A 856 12.28 33.37 -43.44
C TYR A 856 11.74 34.39 -44.45
N GLU A 857 10.51 34.88 -44.26
CA GLU A 857 9.95 35.93 -45.10
C GLU A 857 10.66 37.28 -44.95
N ALA A 858 10.93 37.72 -43.71
CA ALA A 858 11.61 39.00 -43.47
C ALA A 858 13.01 39.02 -44.08
N ILE A 859 13.77 37.92 -43.97
CA ILE A 859 15.08 37.78 -44.62
C ILE A 859 14.92 37.77 -46.15
N ARG A 860 13.94 37.03 -46.70
CA ARG A 860 13.66 36.98 -48.14
C ARG A 860 13.23 38.33 -48.74
N LYS A 861 12.56 39.18 -47.96
CA LYS A 861 12.16 40.55 -48.34
C LYS A 861 13.28 41.58 -48.13
N GLY A 862 14.40 41.21 -47.51
CA GLY A 862 15.47 42.15 -47.14
C GLY A 862 15.15 43.03 -45.93
N GLU A 863 14.04 42.78 -45.24
CA GLU A 863 13.61 43.48 -44.02
C GLU A 863 14.47 43.11 -42.80
N ARG A 864 15.20 41.99 -42.87
CA ARG A 864 16.17 41.56 -41.86
C ARG A 864 17.46 41.09 -42.51
N HIS A 865 18.60 41.50 -41.93
CA HIS A 865 19.92 41.01 -42.35
C HIS A 865 20.05 39.49 -42.16
N PRO A 866 20.93 38.83 -42.93
CA PRO A 866 21.27 37.42 -42.73
C PRO A 866 21.73 37.13 -41.29
N LEU A 867 21.46 35.91 -40.82
CA LEU A 867 21.74 35.50 -39.44
C LEU A 867 22.58 34.22 -39.43
N ASP A 868 23.62 34.17 -38.60
CA ASP A 868 24.31 32.91 -38.32
C ASP A 868 23.45 32.02 -37.42
N VAL A 869 23.25 30.78 -37.85
CA VAL A 869 22.35 29.80 -37.24
C VAL A 869 23.13 28.59 -36.76
N PHE A 870 23.09 28.36 -35.45
CA PHE A 870 23.58 27.14 -34.84
C PHE A 870 22.49 26.07 -34.94
N GLY A 871 22.77 25.01 -35.70
CA GLY A 871 22.03 23.76 -35.63
C GLY A 871 22.57 22.91 -34.50
N LEU A 872 21.81 22.83 -33.41
CA LEU A 872 22.13 22.07 -32.21
C LEU A 872 21.38 20.73 -32.23
N ASP A 873 21.97 19.70 -31.65
CA ASP A 873 21.42 18.35 -31.60
C ASP A 873 21.34 17.84 -30.15
N ILE A 874 20.19 17.30 -29.76
CA ILE A 874 19.93 16.80 -28.40
C ILE A 874 20.50 15.39 -28.24
N ASN A 875 21.38 15.24 -27.26
CA ASN A 875 22.00 13.95 -26.97
C ASN A 875 20.98 12.91 -26.47
N ALA A 876 20.80 11.85 -27.26
CA ALA A 876 20.01 10.66 -26.92
C ALA A 876 18.55 10.97 -26.54
N ALA A 877 17.86 11.77 -27.38
CA ALA A 877 16.46 12.18 -27.17
C ALA A 877 15.52 11.01 -26.83
N TYR A 878 15.54 9.91 -27.61
CA TYR A 878 14.74 8.71 -27.33
C TYR A 878 15.04 8.06 -25.98
N LEU A 879 16.32 7.97 -25.61
CA LEU A 879 16.70 7.42 -24.31
C LEU A 879 16.21 8.32 -23.17
N SER A 880 16.29 9.63 -23.32
CA SER A 880 15.73 10.57 -22.35
C SER A 880 14.20 10.45 -22.24
N ALA A 881 13.52 10.22 -23.37
CA ALA A 881 12.07 10.09 -23.46
C ALA A 881 11.47 8.81 -22.83
N PHE A 882 12.30 7.81 -22.49
CA PHE A 882 11.85 6.67 -21.66
C PHE A 882 11.39 7.11 -20.26
N LYS A 883 11.77 8.31 -19.80
CA LYS A 883 11.14 8.95 -18.63
C LYS A 883 9.83 9.62 -19.06
N THR A 884 8.79 8.80 -19.22
CA THR A 884 7.43 9.22 -19.60
C THR A 884 6.36 8.40 -18.89
N HIS A 885 5.13 8.93 -18.83
CA HIS A 885 4.00 8.26 -18.19
C HIS A 885 3.41 7.21 -19.13
N LEU A 886 3.73 5.93 -18.90
CA LEU A 886 3.22 4.83 -19.73
C LEU A 886 2.01 4.14 -19.10
N PRO A 887 0.99 3.75 -19.90
CA PRO A 887 -0.13 2.95 -19.41
C PRO A 887 0.32 1.55 -19.01
N ILE A 888 0.14 1.18 -17.74
CA ILE A 888 0.54 -0.13 -17.19
C ILE A 888 -0.52 -1.22 -17.34
N GLY A 889 -1.77 -0.89 -17.68
CA GLY A 889 -2.86 -1.86 -17.87
C GLY A 889 -3.56 -1.71 -19.22
N ALA A 890 -4.62 -2.49 -19.43
CA ALA A 890 -5.50 -2.33 -20.58
C ALA A 890 -6.17 -0.94 -20.56
N LEU A 891 -6.16 -0.25 -21.71
CA LEU A 891 -6.81 1.05 -21.85
C LEU A 891 -8.33 0.89 -21.73
N LYS A 892 -8.94 1.63 -20.80
CA LYS A 892 -10.40 1.71 -20.64
C LYS A 892 -10.91 2.98 -21.30
N HIS A 893 -11.97 2.85 -22.09
CA HIS A 893 -12.64 3.98 -22.72
C HIS A 893 -13.44 4.77 -21.67
N ASP A 894 -13.22 6.07 -21.62
CA ASP A 894 -14.01 7.06 -20.88
C ASP A 894 -14.67 8.01 -21.89
N PRO A 895 -16.00 7.91 -22.11
CA PRO A 895 -16.71 8.73 -23.07
C PRO A 895 -16.93 10.18 -22.58
N THR A 896 -16.60 10.49 -21.32
CA THR A 896 -16.76 11.84 -20.75
C THR A 896 -15.52 12.73 -20.92
N GLY A 897 -14.39 12.14 -21.31
CA GLY A 897 -13.13 12.86 -21.54
C GLY A 897 -12.39 13.17 -20.25
N GLY A 898 -11.87 14.40 -20.15
CA GLY A 898 -11.10 14.86 -18.99
C GLY A 898 -9.67 14.30 -18.90
N PHE A 899 -8.90 14.80 -17.92
CA PHE A 899 -7.50 14.45 -17.70
C PHE A 899 -7.25 14.03 -16.24
N ASP A 900 -6.67 12.84 -16.03
CA ASP A 900 -6.23 12.37 -14.71
C ASP A 900 -4.72 12.11 -14.73
N ARG A 901 -3.96 12.83 -13.89
CA ARG A 901 -2.49 12.69 -13.85
C ARG A 901 -2.02 11.33 -13.33
N ARG A 902 -2.90 10.51 -12.70
CA ARG A 902 -2.62 9.10 -12.31
C ARG A 902 -2.82 8.11 -13.46
N LYS A 903 -3.45 8.52 -14.57
CA LYS A 903 -3.70 7.70 -15.75
C LYS A 903 -2.79 8.10 -16.91
N ALA A 904 -2.70 7.21 -17.90
CA ALA A 904 -2.01 7.43 -19.16
C ALA A 904 -2.73 6.69 -20.30
N GLY A 905 -2.61 7.19 -21.54
CA GLY A 905 -3.14 6.52 -22.72
C GLY A 905 -3.29 7.45 -23.93
N ILE A 906 -4.38 7.28 -24.68
CA ILE A 906 -4.73 8.10 -25.84
C ILE A 906 -5.98 8.93 -25.53
N HIS A 907 -6.02 10.16 -26.01
CA HIS A 907 -7.09 11.13 -25.75
C HIS A 907 -7.63 11.67 -27.05
N ARG A 908 -8.96 11.77 -27.17
CA ARG A 908 -9.62 12.52 -28.22
C ARG A 908 -9.77 13.97 -27.75
N VAL A 909 -9.05 14.89 -28.36
CA VAL A 909 -9.02 16.31 -27.99
C VAL A 909 -9.72 17.11 -29.08
N ASP A 910 -10.48 18.14 -28.67
CA ASP A 910 -11.11 19.09 -29.59
C ASP A 910 -10.05 19.89 -30.38
N HIS A 911 -10.50 20.71 -31.34
CA HIS A 911 -9.59 21.53 -32.12
C HIS A 911 -8.76 22.48 -31.23
N PHE A 912 -7.47 22.59 -31.55
CA PHE A 912 -6.48 23.35 -30.79
C PHE A 912 -5.88 24.44 -31.67
N THR A 913 -5.89 25.68 -31.16
CA THR A 913 -5.34 26.85 -31.85
C THR A 913 -4.03 27.28 -31.22
N TRP A 914 -3.04 27.61 -32.05
CA TRP A 914 -1.72 28.06 -31.61
C TRP A 914 -1.42 29.46 -32.16
N PRO A 915 -1.44 30.52 -31.34
CA PRO A 915 -1.31 31.90 -31.81
C PRO A 915 0.14 32.36 -32.03
N HIS A 916 1.13 31.58 -31.59
CA HIS A 916 2.55 31.96 -31.62
C HIS A 916 3.21 31.52 -32.94
N ALA A 917 3.59 32.47 -33.78
CA ALA A 917 4.24 32.20 -35.07
C ALA A 917 5.78 32.03 -34.94
N ASP A 918 6.35 32.46 -33.83
CA ASP A 918 7.76 32.41 -33.44
C ASP A 918 8.12 31.20 -32.55
N LEU A 919 7.11 30.47 -32.06
CA LEU A 919 7.24 29.21 -31.32
C LEU A 919 6.61 28.04 -32.10
N PRO A 920 7.21 26.84 -32.09
CA PRO A 920 6.59 25.66 -32.67
C PRO A 920 5.29 25.29 -31.95
N SER A 921 4.28 24.85 -32.70
CA SER A 921 3.04 24.29 -32.11
C SER A 921 3.34 23.02 -31.30
N PRO A 922 2.75 22.84 -30.11
CA PRO A 922 2.91 21.64 -29.29
C PRO A 922 2.33 20.37 -29.94
N ILE A 923 1.42 20.48 -30.92
CA ILE A 923 0.95 19.35 -31.74
C ILE A 923 1.71 19.23 -33.08
N GLY A 924 2.78 19.99 -33.29
CA GLY A 924 3.47 20.08 -34.58
C GLY A 924 2.56 20.65 -35.68
N ASN A 925 2.77 20.21 -36.92
CA ASN A 925 2.19 20.84 -38.11
C ASN A 925 0.80 20.29 -38.55
N ARG A 926 0.01 19.62 -37.70
CA ARG A 926 -1.33 19.15 -38.14
C ARG A 926 -2.27 20.34 -38.27
N ILE A 927 -2.90 20.46 -39.43
CA ILE A 927 -4.01 21.39 -39.67
C ILE A 927 -5.10 20.61 -40.42
N GLU A 928 -5.63 19.58 -39.76
CA GLU A 928 -6.74 18.78 -40.24
C GLU A 928 -8.04 19.16 -39.53
N PRO A 929 -9.20 19.10 -40.21
CA PRO A 929 -10.50 19.41 -39.63
C PRO A 929 -10.99 18.29 -38.70
N GLY A 930 -11.53 18.67 -37.55
CA GLY A 930 -12.07 17.75 -36.55
C GLY A 930 -11.15 17.49 -35.35
N PRO A 931 -11.59 16.64 -34.40
CA PRO A 931 -10.86 16.37 -33.17
C PRO A 931 -9.64 15.46 -33.39
N TYR A 932 -8.57 15.73 -32.65
CA TYR A 932 -7.32 14.99 -32.71
C TYR A 932 -7.32 13.77 -31.78
N LEU A 933 -6.70 12.67 -32.18
CA LEU A 933 -6.27 11.61 -31.27
C LEU A 933 -4.83 11.87 -30.86
N LEU A 934 -4.60 12.28 -29.61
CA LEU A 934 -3.30 12.65 -29.07
C LEU A 934 -2.86 11.65 -28.00
N ASP A 935 -1.57 11.38 -27.92
CA ASP A 935 -0.98 10.59 -26.84
C ASP A 935 -0.82 11.38 -25.53
N GLU A 936 -0.58 10.65 -24.44
CA GLU A 936 -0.39 11.19 -23.09
C GLU A 936 0.66 12.30 -22.99
N ALA A 937 1.79 12.20 -23.71
CA ALA A 937 2.87 13.17 -23.62
C ALA A 937 2.51 14.48 -24.35
N THR A 938 1.86 14.40 -25.51
CA THR A 938 1.35 15.58 -26.22
C THR A 938 0.23 16.28 -25.43
N VAL A 939 -0.69 15.54 -24.79
CA VAL A 939 -1.71 16.15 -23.91
C VAL A 939 -1.09 16.85 -22.70
N ARG A 940 -0.07 16.25 -22.08
CA ARG A 940 0.67 16.89 -20.98
C ARG A 940 1.43 18.13 -21.43
N LEU A 941 1.96 18.14 -22.65
CA LEU A 941 2.58 19.33 -23.23
C LEU A 941 1.55 20.44 -23.44
N LEU A 942 0.37 20.14 -23.98
CA LEU A 942 -0.72 21.10 -24.16
C LEU A 942 -1.19 21.72 -22.85
N ILE A 943 -1.39 20.90 -21.80
CA ILE A 943 -1.73 21.39 -20.46
C ILE A 943 -0.63 22.31 -19.95
N ARG A 944 0.64 21.95 -20.11
CA ARG A 944 1.77 22.80 -19.72
C ARG A 944 1.84 24.10 -20.51
N CYS A 945 1.53 24.10 -21.81
CA CYS A 945 1.44 25.34 -22.59
C CYS A 945 0.36 26.27 -22.02
N SER A 946 -0.75 25.71 -21.53
CA SER A 946 -1.78 26.49 -20.83
C SER A 946 -1.36 26.97 -19.44
N GLU A 947 -0.69 26.12 -18.64
CA GLU A 947 -0.07 26.52 -17.35
C GLU A 947 0.97 27.66 -17.54
N LEU A 948 1.61 27.75 -18.71
CA LEU A 948 2.55 28.80 -19.10
C LEU A 948 1.88 30.04 -19.75
N GLY A 949 0.55 30.07 -19.87
CA GLY A 949 -0.20 31.18 -20.48
C GLY A 949 -0.07 31.29 -22.00
N LEU A 950 0.39 30.24 -22.70
CA LEU A 950 0.60 30.22 -24.15
C LEU A 950 -0.64 29.78 -24.94
N SER A 951 -1.58 29.08 -24.31
CA SER A 951 -2.82 28.62 -24.95
C SER A 951 -3.94 28.41 -23.93
N GLU A 952 -5.17 28.30 -24.42
CA GLU A 952 -6.28 27.78 -23.62
C GLU A 952 -6.04 26.31 -23.19
N PRO A 953 -6.69 25.83 -22.12
CA PRO A 953 -6.62 24.43 -21.71
C PRO A 953 -7.16 23.49 -22.79
N PRO A 954 -6.51 22.34 -23.06
CA PRO A 954 -6.98 21.41 -24.07
C PRO A 954 -8.31 20.75 -23.66
N ARG A 955 -9.34 20.90 -24.50
CA ARG A 955 -10.66 20.30 -24.29
C ARG A 955 -10.64 18.82 -24.69
N ILE A 956 -10.47 17.93 -23.72
CA ILE A 956 -10.51 16.48 -23.94
C ILE A 956 -11.96 16.01 -24.02
N LEU A 957 -12.34 15.45 -25.15
CA LEU A 957 -13.69 14.96 -25.47
C LEU A 957 -13.92 13.52 -25.00
N GLN A 958 -12.92 12.64 -25.16
CA GLN A 958 -12.96 11.21 -24.81
C GLN A 958 -11.55 10.76 -24.44
N SER A 959 -11.38 9.70 -23.65
CA SER A 959 -10.06 9.11 -23.40
C SER A 959 -10.07 7.58 -23.42
N TRP A 960 -8.93 6.97 -23.71
CA TRP A 960 -8.66 5.53 -23.58
C TRP A 960 -7.43 5.40 -22.70
N THR A 961 -7.63 5.19 -21.41
CA THR A 961 -6.55 5.29 -20.42
C THR A 961 -6.55 4.13 -19.43
N SER A 962 -5.36 3.83 -18.89
CA SER A 962 -5.18 2.93 -17.75
C SER A 962 -4.39 3.66 -16.64
N GLY A 963 -4.12 3.00 -15.52
CA GLY A 963 -3.12 3.51 -14.56
C GLY A 963 -1.79 3.81 -15.27
N ALA A 964 -1.07 4.84 -14.80
CA ALA A 964 0.21 5.26 -15.36
C ALA A 964 1.40 4.84 -14.47
N SER A 965 2.56 4.66 -15.09
CA SER A 965 3.84 4.65 -14.37
C SER A 965 4.94 5.34 -15.18
N GLU A 966 5.63 6.28 -14.54
CA GLU A 966 6.87 6.89 -15.05
C GLU A 966 8.11 6.03 -14.69
N ALA A 967 7.99 5.15 -13.68
CA ALA A 967 9.08 4.30 -13.22
C ALA A 967 9.33 3.08 -14.12
N LEU A 968 8.39 2.73 -15.01
CA LEU A 968 8.35 1.48 -15.76
C LEU A 968 9.60 1.23 -16.63
N LEU A 969 10.10 2.26 -17.31
CA LEU A 969 11.35 2.20 -18.08
C LEU A 969 12.52 2.87 -17.35
N GLU A 970 12.35 3.41 -16.14
CA GLU A 970 13.36 4.27 -15.50
C GLU A 970 14.64 3.51 -15.14
N LYS A 971 14.54 2.26 -14.65
CA LYS A 971 15.71 1.41 -14.35
C LYS A 971 16.45 1.00 -15.64
N PHE A 972 15.72 0.57 -16.67
CA PHE A 972 16.23 0.28 -18.01
C PHE A 972 16.96 1.48 -18.63
N ARG A 973 16.32 2.65 -18.57
CA ARG A 973 16.84 3.93 -19.04
C ARG A 973 18.15 4.31 -18.35
N ARG A 974 18.22 4.18 -17.02
CA ARG A 974 19.42 4.53 -16.24
C ARG A 974 20.62 3.64 -16.54
N VAL A 975 20.41 2.33 -16.72
CA VAL A 975 21.47 1.40 -17.15
C VAL A 975 22.05 1.83 -18.51
N LEU A 976 21.18 2.03 -19.52
CA LEU A 976 21.63 2.46 -20.84
C LEU A 976 22.26 3.87 -20.83
N GLN A 977 21.75 4.77 -19.99
CA GLN A 977 22.34 6.11 -19.81
C GLN A 977 23.74 6.03 -19.22
N GLN A 978 23.96 5.19 -18.20
CA GLN A 978 25.27 5.02 -17.59
C GLN A 978 26.25 4.29 -18.54
N ALA A 979 25.82 3.22 -19.22
CA ALA A 979 26.64 2.54 -20.23
C ALA A 979 27.08 3.49 -21.34
N ARG A 980 26.17 4.32 -21.87
CA ARG A 980 26.50 5.37 -22.86
C ARG A 980 27.45 6.42 -22.28
N GLN A 981 27.28 6.80 -21.02
CA GLN A 981 28.14 7.81 -20.38
C GLN A 981 29.57 7.26 -20.20
N THR A 982 29.72 6.06 -19.65
CA THR A 982 31.01 5.37 -19.54
C THR A 982 31.69 5.25 -20.90
N ALA A 983 30.96 4.82 -21.95
CA ALA A 983 31.53 4.71 -23.30
C ALA A 983 31.99 6.04 -23.90
N ILE A 984 31.32 7.16 -23.57
CA ILE A 984 31.77 8.50 -23.98
C ILE A 984 33.03 8.91 -23.21
N ASP A 985 33.05 8.67 -21.90
CA ASP A 985 34.15 9.07 -21.03
C ASP A 985 35.42 8.19 -21.24
N SER A 986 35.25 6.94 -21.68
CA SER A 986 36.34 6.01 -22.02
C SER A 986 36.73 6.00 -23.51
N GLY A 987 35.98 6.69 -24.38
CA GLY A 987 36.23 6.68 -25.83
C GLY A 987 35.92 5.35 -26.52
N ASP A 988 34.95 4.56 -26.03
CA ASP A 988 34.55 3.27 -26.60
C ASP A 988 33.45 3.42 -27.67
N PRO A 989 33.77 3.27 -28.97
CA PRO A 989 32.77 3.39 -30.03
C PRO A 989 31.85 2.16 -30.13
N VAL A 990 32.29 0.98 -29.68
CA VAL A 990 31.55 -0.28 -29.81
C VAL A 990 30.37 -0.27 -28.84
N THR A 991 30.63 -0.03 -27.55
CA THR A 991 29.57 0.13 -26.55
C THR A 991 28.68 1.33 -26.89
N GLY A 992 29.26 2.43 -27.38
CA GLY A 992 28.52 3.62 -27.79
C GLY A 992 27.48 3.36 -28.89
N GLU A 993 27.88 2.73 -30.00
CA GLU A 993 26.98 2.38 -31.10
C GLU A 993 26.05 1.21 -30.77
N TYR A 994 26.46 0.28 -29.92
CA TYR A 994 25.61 -0.82 -29.45
C TYR A 994 24.46 -0.32 -28.56
N VAL A 995 24.76 0.46 -27.51
CA VAL A 995 23.75 1.06 -26.63
C VAL A 995 22.80 1.98 -27.41
N LYS A 996 23.31 2.71 -28.41
CA LYS A 996 22.51 3.47 -29.36
C LYS A 996 21.55 2.60 -30.18
N ALA A 997 22.02 1.44 -30.66
CA ALA A 997 21.17 0.47 -31.35
C ALA A 997 20.10 -0.12 -30.43
N MET A 998 20.42 -0.36 -29.14
CA MET A 998 19.47 -0.89 -28.16
C MET A 998 18.23 0.02 -28.00
N TYR A 999 18.37 1.26 -27.52
CA TYR A 999 17.19 2.10 -27.26
C TYR A 999 16.44 2.51 -28.53
N SER A 1000 17.13 2.72 -29.66
CA SER A 1000 16.48 3.10 -30.93
C SER A 1000 15.68 1.94 -31.53
N ARG A 1001 16.21 0.71 -31.50
CA ARG A 1001 15.50 -0.47 -31.99
C ARG A 1001 14.38 -0.88 -31.03
N PHE A 1002 14.60 -0.88 -29.71
CA PHE A 1002 13.55 -1.14 -28.73
C PHE A 1002 12.30 -0.27 -28.96
N THR A 1003 12.48 1.05 -29.09
CA THR A 1003 11.37 2.00 -29.33
C THR A 1003 10.58 1.69 -30.60
N SER A 1004 11.23 1.16 -31.65
CA SER A 1004 10.57 0.80 -32.90
C SER A 1004 9.99 -0.62 -32.92
N THR A 1005 10.45 -1.53 -32.04
CA THR A 1005 9.99 -2.92 -32.00
C THR A 1005 8.91 -3.22 -30.96
N ILE A 1006 8.62 -2.33 -30.00
CA ILE A 1006 7.51 -2.53 -29.04
C ILE A 1006 6.12 -2.18 -29.61
N GLY A 1007 6.05 -1.62 -30.82
CA GLY A 1007 4.78 -1.36 -31.52
C GLY A 1007 4.29 -2.56 -32.34
N GLU A 1008 3.74 -2.31 -33.52
CA GLU A 1008 3.38 -3.37 -34.47
C GLU A 1008 4.62 -3.85 -35.26
N SER A 1009 5.37 -4.79 -34.69
CA SER A 1009 6.58 -5.35 -35.30
C SER A 1009 6.51 -6.88 -35.44
N GLY A 1010 6.73 -7.39 -36.66
CA GLY A 1010 6.87 -8.84 -36.88
C GLY A 1010 8.10 -9.46 -36.20
N LYS A 1011 9.07 -8.64 -35.78
CA LYS A 1011 10.33 -9.09 -35.15
C LYS A 1011 10.26 -9.19 -33.62
N ASN A 1012 9.18 -8.73 -33.00
CA ASN A 1012 8.98 -8.80 -31.55
C ASN A 1012 7.56 -9.28 -31.26
N ARG A 1013 7.44 -10.53 -30.81
CA ARG A 1013 6.15 -11.14 -30.45
C ARG A 1013 5.88 -11.12 -28.94
N GLU A 1014 6.84 -10.67 -28.14
CA GLU A 1014 6.78 -10.68 -26.67
C GLU A 1014 6.11 -9.43 -26.08
N LEU A 1015 6.14 -8.30 -26.81
CA LEU A 1015 5.57 -7.04 -26.36
C LEU A 1015 5.04 -6.21 -27.55
N ARG A 1016 3.71 -6.03 -27.62
CA ARG A 1016 3.02 -5.18 -28.60
C ARG A 1016 2.17 -4.15 -27.86
N ARG A 1017 2.64 -2.90 -27.83
CA ARG A 1017 2.07 -1.72 -27.17
C ARG A 1017 2.25 -0.49 -28.08
N PRO A 1018 1.46 -0.34 -29.17
CA PRO A 1018 1.59 0.78 -30.10
C PRO A 1018 1.47 2.15 -29.41
N GLU A 1019 0.61 2.28 -28.39
CA GLU A 1019 0.43 3.50 -27.62
C GLU A 1019 1.67 3.91 -26.81
N TRP A 1020 2.52 2.95 -26.42
CA TRP A 1020 3.82 3.27 -25.80
C TRP A 1020 4.78 3.90 -26.81
N VAL A 1021 4.77 3.45 -28.07
CA VAL A 1021 5.61 4.02 -29.14
C VAL A 1021 5.24 5.48 -29.38
N HIS A 1022 3.94 5.76 -29.53
CA HIS A 1022 3.39 7.11 -29.65
C HIS A 1022 3.84 8.00 -28.48
N THR A 1023 3.58 7.56 -27.25
CA THR A 1023 3.90 8.31 -26.03
C THR A 1023 5.41 8.60 -25.88
N ILE A 1024 6.29 7.65 -26.24
CA ILE A 1024 7.75 7.85 -26.16
C ILE A 1024 8.25 8.83 -27.23
N ARG A 1025 7.73 8.74 -28.47
CA ARG A 1025 8.11 9.66 -29.56
C ARG A 1025 7.65 11.09 -29.28
N SER A 1026 6.41 11.25 -28.84
CA SER A 1026 5.87 12.55 -28.46
C SER A 1026 6.56 13.12 -27.22
N GLN A 1027 6.98 12.30 -26.23
CA GLN A 1027 7.80 12.78 -25.11
C GLN A 1027 9.18 13.29 -25.56
N ALA A 1028 9.79 12.67 -26.57
CA ALA A 1028 11.05 13.15 -27.14
C ALA A 1028 10.87 14.53 -27.79
N PHE A 1029 9.80 14.71 -28.59
CA PHE A 1029 9.43 16.01 -29.13
C PHE A 1029 9.08 17.04 -28.04
N ALA A 1030 8.31 16.68 -27.01
CA ALA A 1030 8.00 17.58 -25.89
C ALA A 1030 9.27 18.04 -25.14
N SER A 1031 10.28 17.19 -25.04
CA SER A 1031 11.58 17.54 -24.45
C SER A 1031 12.37 18.53 -25.32
N LEU A 1032 12.31 18.38 -26.65
CA LEU A 1032 12.85 19.35 -27.61
C LEU A 1032 12.07 20.67 -27.60
N TRP A 1033 10.74 20.62 -27.54
CA TRP A 1033 9.87 21.79 -27.44
C TRP A 1033 10.19 22.62 -26.19
N LEU A 1034 10.38 21.98 -25.02
CA LEU A 1034 10.77 22.67 -23.80
C LEU A 1034 12.16 23.32 -23.88
N LYS A 1035 13.10 22.73 -24.66
CA LYS A 1035 14.38 23.38 -24.98
C LYS A 1035 14.20 24.55 -25.94
N ALA A 1036 13.35 24.44 -26.97
CA ALA A 1036 13.03 25.54 -27.85
C ALA A 1036 12.42 26.73 -27.07
N PHE A 1037 11.44 26.46 -26.19
CA PHE A 1037 10.87 27.47 -25.31
C PHE A 1037 11.91 28.09 -24.37
N LYS A 1038 12.85 27.31 -23.80
CA LYS A 1038 13.95 27.86 -22.99
C LYS A 1038 14.86 28.80 -23.80
N ALA A 1039 15.18 28.46 -25.06
CA ALA A 1039 15.93 29.35 -25.95
C ALA A 1039 15.19 30.68 -26.19
N HIS A 1040 13.89 30.60 -26.49
CA HIS A 1040 13.02 31.75 -26.70
C HIS A 1040 12.95 32.65 -25.45
N GLN A 1041 12.77 32.08 -24.26
CA GLN A 1041 12.82 32.81 -22.98
C GLN A 1041 14.17 33.47 -22.71
N ALA A 1042 15.27 32.91 -23.22
CA ALA A 1042 16.61 33.49 -23.14
C ALA A 1042 16.90 34.52 -24.24
N GLY A 1043 15.91 34.89 -25.07
CA GLY A 1043 16.05 35.87 -26.14
C GLY A 1043 16.67 35.33 -27.43
N LEU A 1044 16.95 34.03 -27.53
CA LEU A 1044 17.44 33.41 -28.76
C LEU A 1044 16.31 33.29 -29.78
N ILE A 1045 16.63 33.57 -31.05
CA ILE A 1045 15.71 33.46 -32.17
C ILE A 1045 15.58 31.98 -32.56
N LEU A 1046 14.38 31.42 -32.43
CA LEU A 1046 14.08 30.10 -32.97
C LEU A 1046 13.92 30.17 -34.50
N VAL A 1047 14.70 29.36 -35.21
CA VAL A 1047 14.73 29.33 -36.68
C VAL A 1047 13.95 28.13 -37.23
N GLN A 1048 14.27 26.94 -36.73
CA GLN A 1048 13.71 25.66 -37.19
C GLN A 1048 13.77 24.63 -36.05
N VAL A 1049 12.76 23.78 -35.96
CA VAL A 1049 12.74 22.57 -35.12
C VAL A 1049 12.50 21.37 -36.03
N SER A 1050 13.37 20.36 -35.96
CA SER A 1050 13.38 19.22 -36.88
C SER A 1050 13.63 17.92 -36.12
N GLY A 1051 12.79 16.91 -36.39
CA GLY A 1051 12.88 15.63 -35.69
C GLY A 1051 12.56 15.71 -34.19
N VAL A 1052 13.15 14.79 -33.41
CA VAL A 1052 13.05 14.76 -31.94
C VAL A 1052 14.25 15.40 -31.25
N ASP A 1053 15.27 15.78 -32.03
CA ASP A 1053 16.60 16.14 -31.53
C ASP A 1053 17.21 17.42 -32.13
N GLU A 1054 16.79 17.91 -33.30
CA GLU A 1054 17.40 19.10 -33.93
C GLU A 1054 16.70 20.42 -33.55
N LEU A 1055 17.47 21.36 -33.01
CA LEU A 1055 17.05 22.73 -32.68
C LEU A 1055 17.95 23.74 -33.39
N HIS A 1056 17.37 24.65 -34.18
CA HIS A 1056 18.10 25.73 -34.84
C HIS A 1056 17.84 27.08 -34.15
N VAL A 1057 18.91 27.71 -33.65
CA VAL A 1057 18.87 29.01 -32.95
C VAL A 1057 19.83 30.02 -33.55
N ALA A 1058 19.49 31.31 -33.41
CA ALA A 1058 20.30 32.44 -33.86
C ALA A 1058 20.15 33.65 -32.90
N GLY A 1059 20.95 34.70 -33.11
CA GLY A 1059 20.76 36.00 -32.45
C GLY A 1059 21.36 36.17 -31.05
N GLY A 1060 22.13 35.20 -30.56
CA GLY A 1060 22.86 35.26 -29.29
C GLY A 1060 23.74 34.03 -29.10
N ASP A 1061 24.53 33.97 -28.02
CA ASP A 1061 25.32 32.78 -27.71
C ASP A 1061 24.44 31.72 -27.02
N TRP A 1062 24.23 30.60 -27.72
CA TRP A 1062 23.45 29.49 -27.18
C TRP A 1062 24.11 28.82 -25.96
N LYS A 1063 25.41 29.04 -25.74
CA LYS A 1063 26.17 28.50 -24.60
C LYS A 1063 25.78 29.12 -23.26
N GLU A 1064 25.20 30.33 -23.27
CA GLU A 1064 24.59 30.93 -22.08
C GLU A 1064 23.34 30.16 -21.62
N VAL A 1065 22.69 29.43 -22.54
CA VAL A 1065 21.47 28.66 -22.26
C VAL A 1065 21.77 27.19 -21.95
N TRP A 1066 22.82 26.60 -22.55
CA TRP A 1066 23.24 25.21 -22.34
C TRP A 1066 24.74 24.99 -22.45
N GLU A 1067 25.28 24.14 -21.58
CA GLU A 1067 26.62 23.56 -21.76
C GLU A 1067 26.76 22.82 -23.10
N GLU A 1068 27.91 22.98 -23.73
CA GLU A 1068 28.33 22.20 -24.90
C GLU A 1068 28.84 20.80 -24.47
N GLY A 1069 28.39 19.76 -25.17
CA GLY A 1069 28.96 18.42 -25.01
C GLY A 1069 28.03 17.28 -25.44
N ARG A 1070 28.36 16.06 -24.97
CA ARG A 1070 27.72 14.79 -25.39
C ARG A 1070 26.83 14.15 -24.32
N LYS A 1071 26.74 14.74 -23.13
CA LYS A 1071 25.88 14.27 -22.02
C LYS A 1071 24.40 14.63 -22.31
N PRO A 1072 23.40 13.91 -21.75
CA PRO A 1072 21.98 14.10 -22.13
C PRO A 1072 21.39 15.49 -21.84
N THR A 1073 21.93 16.24 -20.88
CA THR A 1073 21.51 17.63 -20.58
C THR A 1073 22.11 18.64 -21.55
N GLN A 1074 23.32 18.36 -22.02
CA GLN A 1074 24.15 19.19 -22.90
C GLN A 1074 23.67 19.15 -24.36
N MET A 1075 24.06 20.15 -25.13
CA MET A 1075 23.82 20.21 -26.58
C MET A 1075 25.15 20.19 -27.33
N LYS A 1076 25.14 19.69 -28.56
CA LYS A 1076 26.31 19.72 -29.45
C LYS A 1076 25.96 20.46 -30.73
N VAL A 1077 26.91 21.20 -31.29
CA VAL A 1077 26.77 21.76 -32.64
C VAL A 1077 26.79 20.62 -33.65
N LYS A 1078 25.74 20.54 -34.48
CA LYS A 1078 25.63 19.63 -35.63
C LYS A 1078 26.03 20.33 -36.93
N ARG A 1079 25.70 21.61 -37.06
CA ARG A 1079 26.13 22.49 -38.17
C ARG A 1079 26.05 23.96 -37.77
N LEU A 1080 26.85 24.79 -38.42
CA LEU A 1080 26.72 26.25 -38.45
C LEU A 1080 26.44 26.65 -39.91
N TYR A 1081 25.50 27.55 -40.14
CA TYR A 1081 25.20 28.09 -41.48
C TYR A 1081 24.55 29.48 -41.37
N THR A 1082 24.75 30.32 -42.38
CA THR A 1082 24.14 31.66 -42.42
C THR A 1082 22.80 31.60 -43.16
N LEU A 1083 21.71 31.90 -42.46
CA LEU A 1083 20.38 31.99 -43.05
C LEU A 1083 20.25 33.29 -43.85
N GLY A 1084 20.11 33.16 -45.17
CA GLY A 1084 20.10 34.29 -46.10
C GLY A 1084 21.49 34.66 -46.65
N GLY A 1085 22.53 33.87 -46.36
CA GLY A 1085 23.79 33.90 -47.10
C GLY A 1085 23.70 33.07 -48.40
N ASN A 1086 24.72 33.21 -49.27
CA ASN A 1086 24.94 32.33 -50.42
C ASN A 1086 25.47 30.95 -49.98
#